data_AF-A0A4R6R5L4-F1
#
_entry.id   AF-A0A4R6R5L4-F1
#
_cell.length_a   1.000
_cell.length_b   1.000
_cell.length_c   1.000
_cell.angle_alpha   90.00
_cell.angle_beta   90.00
_cell.angle_gamma   90.00
#
_symmetry.space_group_name_H-M   'P 1'
#
loop_
_entity.id
_entity.type
_entity.pdbx_description
1 polymer ?
#
loop_
_entity_poly.entity_id
_entity_poly.type
_entity_poly.pdbx_seq_one_letter_code
_entity_poly.pdbx_strand_id
1 'polypeptide(L)'
;MEPTAPAWFADPDRRFRPAAFWFWPRLPAADEIDAGLADMARAGIMTVMVQARLGLPLADYLSDAWFAAWDRAVDAAGRLGMAVTVYDDYNWMSGHGGGRTVAGRDDLRERHLFWARGNADPAVGPLAVAVTDIRSPFLDFLGPAGRAWCLEGGRAVWGDWQVVAAVGPGGEALPATVEPAGERGAVATVDVAGLAQGAAVTVFLAARCETSRLVNYLRPETAERFADVVHARYARHAARRPGVVDGFFFDHPYAGFQDWDGRFGMLGNSLLWDEAVLAFPTVDAAGLGRVLLAVVDPAGDDALRAAFLEDYAERMHAAFFGTLRRRADALGLGLTGHELLTHVGAFGLFDGLGGVDPRVMPGVDPFAVDAFRTATAVDACDYAPQVSARIGDSVARANGRSRCVVEQYSTGRERGRPGWTGQWDLTLERLRAQAVRHTLAGARQFLFHAVYLDDGRAPDGSDVPNPRFDFPPGIDREPWWADCSAVFAELARLSAFLEDGEPVRPVALLHPLETIRAGTPAPACGRHFGWWAKALAEAGVGHEIVSEGTIAAGALVGRSVLLLPAVEALADAATAAAIAAFADAGGRVVASGPLPARAGRNAGARAAAAVLAGRIDPDRPADEAAVRARVAADLAPLAPVVLEGGPTWCAAMRVPGALRLAILNDADRPRILRPAEGRASATRWHPEDGRRTEIGWDRAMVLGAQEILCVEVADGVEVREANGRAVREGDGAAVPVDAEHSLDTEIHPSPQGRVRAERGGGVALFPVYPPVLDRIEAQLDQNASGPTRKGDPFRPSGPLPASESPASSAFGFASPPEGKDDWQPHAITPPLHPAPPPAEADPIAVIDLPDGWTLAVPGAGPVQVAVDRGWEVQGFAAFSGTGTYRRTVDLPFPAAWTLDLPAVGETVTARLDGVDLGTRVAGARRFALGIRAGRVVLELDVRNTAANRYHQGTPLAAAPPPSGLLAPPRLLARRS
;
A
#
# COMPACT_ATOMS: atom_id res chain seq x y z
N MET A 1 -12.30 33.01 -27.62
CA MET A 1 -11.89 31.59 -27.54
C MET A 1 -11.52 31.35 -26.09
N GLU A 2 -12.17 30.41 -25.42
CA GLU A 2 -11.68 29.95 -24.12
C GLU A 2 -10.23 29.44 -24.30
N PRO A 3 -9.30 29.79 -23.39
CA PRO A 3 -7.94 29.30 -23.49
C PRO A 3 -7.95 27.77 -23.36
N THR A 4 -7.64 27.08 -24.46
CA THR A 4 -7.48 25.62 -24.47
C THR A 4 -6.38 25.24 -23.48
N ALA A 5 -6.61 24.23 -22.65
CA ALA A 5 -5.57 23.74 -21.75
C ALA A 5 -4.32 23.31 -22.53
N PRO A 6 -3.13 23.42 -21.92
CA PRO A 6 -1.90 22.93 -22.53
C PRO A 6 -1.98 21.43 -22.84
N ALA A 7 -1.24 20.98 -23.85
CA ALA A 7 -1.28 19.60 -24.34
C ALA A 7 -1.02 18.56 -23.24
N TRP A 8 -0.06 18.83 -22.35
CA TRP A 8 0.28 17.92 -21.23
C TRP A 8 -0.89 17.67 -20.26
N PHE A 9 -1.86 18.60 -20.18
CA PHE A 9 -3.06 18.44 -19.38
C PHE A 9 -4.24 17.91 -20.21
N ALA A 10 -4.41 18.38 -21.44
CA ALA A 10 -5.52 17.94 -22.30
C ALA A 10 -5.42 16.45 -22.65
N ASP A 11 -4.20 15.99 -22.99
CA ASP A 11 -3.84 14.62 -23.32
C ASP A 11 -2.56 14.21 -22.57
N PRO A 12 -2.68 13.77 -21.31
CA PRO A 12 -1.53 13.39 -20.50
C PRO A 12 -0.76 12.20 -21.04
N ASP A 13 0.56 12.22 -20.81
CA ASP A 13 1.47 11.11 -21.11
C ASP A 13 1.00 9.78 -20.48
N ARG A 14 1.38 8.66 -21.11
CA ARG A 14 1.03 7.30 -20.65
C ARG A 14 1.44 7.00 -19.21
N ARG A 15 2.49 7.63 -18.68
CA ARG A 15 2.90 7.46 -17.27
C ARG A 15 1.87 7.92 -16.24
N PHE A 16 0.90 8.75 -16.66
CA PHE A 16 -0.21 9.22 -15.82
C PHE A 16 -1.49 8.41 -16.04
N ARG A 17 -1.55 7.64 -17.13
CA ARG A 17 -2.70 6.82 -17.48
C ARG A 17 -2.61 5.50 -16.72
N PRO A 18 -3.74 4.89 -16.33
CA PRO A 18 -3.70 3.65 -15.56
C PRO A 18 -2.92 2.53 -16.24
N ALA A 19 -2.36 1.66 -15.41
CA ALA A 19 -1.73 0.41 -15.78
C ALA A 19 -2.63 -0.76 -15.35
N ALA A 20 -2.39 -1.96 -15.89
CA ALA A 20 -3.03 -3.17 -15.38
C ALA A 20 -2.10 -4.38 -15.41
N PHE A 21 -2.25 -5.23 -14.40
CA PHE A 21 -1.93 -6.63 -14.57
C PHE A 21 -2.94 -7.27 -15.52
N TRP A 22 -2.45 -8.07 -16.46
CA TRP A 22 -3.28 -8.83 -17.38
C TRP A 22 -3.13 -10.32 -17.12
N PHE A 23 -4.17 -10.92 -16.57
CA PHE A 23 -4.15 -12.27 -16.03
C PHE A 23 -4.33 -13.29 -17.13
N TRP A 24 -3.31 -14.13 -17.34
CA TRP A 24 -3.32 -15.24 -18.28
C TRP A 24 -3.39 -16.57 -17.51
N PRO A 25 -4.60 -17.11 -17.27
CA PRO A 25 -4.79 -18.45 -16.70
C PRO A 25 -4.62 -19.56 -17.75
N ARG A 26 -4.30 -19.21 -18.99
CA ARG A 26 -4.00 -20.09 -20.13
C ARG A 26 -3.26 -19.29 -21.19
N LEU A 27 -2.71 -19.97 -22.19
CA LEU A 27 -2.18 -19.29 -23.38
C LEU A 27 -3.35 -18.74 -24.23
N PRO A 28 -3.38 -17.42 -24.51
CA PRO A 28 -4.38 -16.83 -25.38
C PRO A 28 -4.08 -17.05 -26.86
N ALA A 29 -5.13 -17.04 -27.68
CA ALA A 29 -5.01 -16.94 -29.13
C ALA A 29 -4.64 -15.49 -29.56
N ALA A 30 -4.08 -15.35 -30.76
CA ALA A 30 -3.57 -14.05 -31.23
C ALA A 30 -4.66 -12.97 -31.33
N ASP A 31 -5.88 -13.35 -31.71
CA ASP A 31 -7.04 -12.48 -31.79
C ASP A 31 -7.57 -12.06 -30.41
N GLU A 32 -7.53 -12.95 -29.42
CA GLU A 32 -7.82 -12.60 -28.02
C GLU A 32 -6.82 -11.58 -27.50
N ILE A 33 -5.53 -11.72 -27.86
CA ILE A 33 -4.48 -10.78 -27.47
C ILE A 33 -4.75 -9.39 -28.07
N ASP A 34 -4.99 -9.34 -29.38
CA ASP A 34 -5.23 -8.08 -30.08
C ASP A 34 -6.49 -7.39 -29.57
N ALA A 35 -7.58 -8.14 -29.38
CA ALA A 35 -8.84 -7.62 -28.88
C ALA A 35 -8.72 -7.10 -27.44
N GLY A 36 -8.03 -7.84 -26.57
CA GLY A 36 -7.80 -7.43 -25.18
C GLY A 36 -7.00 -6.13 -25.08
N LEU A 37 -5.91 -5.99 -25.85
CA LEU A 37 -5.10 -4.77 -25.87
C LEU A 37 -5.84 -3.58 -26.50
N ALA A 38 -6.60 -3.80 -27.59
CA ALA A 38 -7.42 -2.75 -28.18
C ALA A 38 -8.50 -2.26 -27.21
N ASP A 39 -9.11 -3.17 -26.44
CA ASP A 39 -10.14 -2.83 -25.46
C ASP A 39 -9.56 -2.11 -24.23
N MET A 40 -8.40 -2.54 -23.73
CA MET A 40 -7.65 -1.83 -22.70
C MET A 40 -7.25 -0.41 -23.14
N ALA A 41 -6.73 -0.25 -24.36
CA ALA A 41 -6.38 1.05 -24.92
C ALA A 41 -7.60 1.96 -25.08
N ARG A 42 -8.75 1.42 -25.55
CA ARG A 42 -10.04 2.12 -25.60
C ARG A 42 -10.47 2.62 -24.23
N ALA A 43 -10.32 1.80 -23.19
CA ALA A 43 -10.61 2.20 -21.82
C ALA A 43 -9.61 3.21 -21.25
N GLY A 44 -8.42 3.36 -21.85
CA GLY A 44 -7.40 4.32 -21.45
C GLY A 44 -6.27 3.73 -20.60
N ILE A 45 -6.17 2.40 -20.49
CA ILE A 45 -5.00 1.72 -19.92
C ILE A 45 -3.87 1.77 -20.96
N MET A 46 -2.71 2.29 -20.57
CA MET A 46 -1.58 2.47 -21.49
C MET A 46 -0.28 1.78 -21.06
N THR A 47 -0.30 1.06 -19.94
CA THR A 47 0.78 0.15 -19.52
C THR A 47 0.17 -1.19 -19.11
N VAL A 48 0.75 -2.28 -19.58
CA VAL A 48 0.29 -3.64 -19.27
C VAL A 48 1.42 -4.51 -18.74
N MET A 49 1.12 -5.35 -17.74
CA MET A 49 2.04 -6.37 -17.27
C MET A 49 1.36 -7.73 -17.39
N VAL A 50 1.83 -8.53 -18.36
CA VAL A 50 1.26 -9.87 -18.61
C VAL A 50 1.70 -10.81 -17.49
N GLN A 51 0.74 -11.34 -16.75
CA GLN A 51 1.00 -12.19 -15.59
C GLN A 51 0.49 -13.60 -15.86
N ALA A 52 1.37 -14.59 -15.71
CA ALA A 52 0.96 -15.98 -15.62
C ALA A 52 0.17 -16.18 -14.33
N ARG A 53 -1.09 -16.62 -14.42
CA ARG A 53 -1.98 -16.78 -13.26
C ARG A 53 -2.43 -18.22 -13.06
N LEU A 54 -3.02 -18.43 -11.89
CA LEU A 54 -3.62 -19.69 -11.47
C LEU A 54 -4.52 -20.23 -12.58
N GLY A 55 -4.24 -21.47 -13.01
CA GLY A 55 -4.86 -22.11 -14.16
C GLY A 55 -3.89 -22.40 -15.30
N LEU A 56 -2.86 -21.56 -15.50
CA LEU A 56 -1.85 -21.81 -16.54
C LEU A 56 -1.02 -23.03 -16.12
N PRO A 57 -0.77 -24.03 -16.98
CA PRO A 57 0.17 -25.09 -16.64
C PRO A 57 1.59 -24.55 -16.42
N LEU A 58 2.26 -24.98 -15.35
CA LEU A 58 3.63 -24.54 -15.02
C LEU A 58 4.64 -24.80 -16.16
N ALA A 59 4.41 -25.85 -16.95
CA ALA A 59 5.21 -26.20 -18.12
C ALA A 59 5.08 -25.18 -19.26
N ASP A 60 3.94 -24.50 -19.37
CA ASP A 60 3.68 -23.51 -20.41
C ASP A 60 4.36 -22.18 -20.11
N TYR A 61 4.50 -21.80 -18.83
CA TYR A 61 5.20 -20.58 -18.44
C TYR A 61 6.66 -20.58 -18.93
N LEU A 62 7.08 -19.50 -19.60
CA LEU A 62 8.38 -19.40 -20.27
C LEU A 62 8.67 -20.51 -21.31
N SER A 63 7.65 -21.19 -21.84
CA SER A 63 7.81 -22.04 -23.03
C SER A 63 7.96 -21.18 -24.30
N ASP A 64 8.29 -21.82 -25.43
CA ASP A 64 8.30 -21.11 -26.73
C ASP A 64 6.90 -20.59 -27.10
N ALA A 65 5.84 -21.32 -26.72
CA ALA A 65 4.46 -20.89 -26.94
C ALA A 65 4.09 -19.68 -26.08
N TRP A 66 4.56 -19.62 -24.83
CA TRP A 66 4.42 -18.43 -23.98
C TRP A 66 5.09 -17.22 -24.63
N PHE A 67 6.34 -17.36 -25.07
CA PHE A 67 7.04 -16.24 -25.69
C PHE A 67 6.48 -15.85 -27.05
N ALA A 68 5.88 -16.76 -27.81
CA ALA A 68 5.15 -16.42 -29.03
C ALA A 68 3.90 -15.57 -28.74
N ALA A 69 3.13 -15.92 -27.71
CA ALA A 69 1.99 -15.12 -27.26
C ALA A 69 2.44 -13.77 -26.67
N TRP A 70 3.49 -13.76 -25.86
CA TRP A 70 4.05 -12.53 -25.30
C TRP A 70 4.61 -11.61 -26.39
N ASP A 71 5.34 -12.13 -27.37
CA ASP A 71 5.83 -11.37 -28.53
C ASP A 71 4.66 -10.70 -29.29
N ARG A 72 3.54 -11.44 -29.47
CA ARG A 72 2.33 -10.88 -30.08
C ARG A 72 1.74 -9.74 -29.24
N ALA A 73 1.71 -9.89 -27.93
CA ALA A 73 1.22 -8.85 -27.01
C ALA A 73 2.09 -7.59 -27.07
N VAL A 74 3.42 -7.73 -27.06
CA VAL A 74 4.35 -6.58 -27.19
C VAL A 74 4.21 -5.91 -28.56
N ASP A 75 4.09 -6.69 -29.64
CA ASP A 75 3.83 -6.14 -30.98
C ASP A 75 2.53 -5.34 -31.05
N ALA A 76 1.46 -5.86 -30.45
CA ALA A 76 0.16 -5.20 -30.41
C ALA A 76 0.20 -3.93 -29.52
N ALA A 77 0.81 -4.01 -28.34
CA ALA A 77 1.01 -2.87 -27.44
C ALA A 77 1.78 -1.75 -28.14
N GLY A 78 2.87 -2.07 -28.85
CA GLY A 78 3.65 -1.11 -29.63
C GLY A 78 2.84 -0.40 -30.72
N ARG A 79 1.97 -1.13 -31.45
CA ARG A 79 1.06 -0.53 -32.45
C ARG A 79 0.02 0.41 -31.83
N LEU A 80 -0.35 0.19 -30.57
CA LEU A 80 -1.32 0.98 -29.82
C LEU A 80 -0.67 2.14 -29.03
N GLY A 81 0.66 2.27 -29.05
CA GLY A 81 1.39 3.28 -28.27
C GLY A 81 1.47 2.98 -26.77
N MET A 82 1.14 1.75 -26.37
CA MET A 82 1.22 1.27 -24.98
C MET A 82 2.65 0.89 -24.60
N ALA A 83 2.92 0.85 -23.29
CA ALA A 83 4.13 0.26 -22.71
C ALA A 83 3.84 -1.13 -22.13
N VAL A 84 4.88 -1.96 -22.05
CA VAL A 84 4.85 -3.26 -21.39
C VAL A 84 5.91 -3.30 -20.31
N THR A 85 5.51 -3.58 -19.07
CA THR A 85 6.44 -3.94 -18.01
C THR A 85 6.40 -5.45 -17.83
N VAL A 86 7.56 -6.10 -17.75
CA VAL A 86 7.65 -7.54 -17.57
C VAL A 86 7.28 -7.86 -16.13
N TYR A 87 6.13 -8.51 -15.92
CA TYR A 87 5.86 -9.21 -14.67
C TYR A 87 6.81 -10.41 -14.56
N ASP A 88 7.66 -10.43 -13.55
CA ASP A 88 8.88 -11.24 -13.58
C ASP A 88 8.75 -12.67 -13.06
N ASP A 89 7.58 -13.09 -12.57
CA ASP A 89 7.40 -14.45 -12.04
C ASP A 89 6.08 -15.11 -12.48
N TYR A 90 5.86 -16.33 -11.98
CA TYR A 90 4.68 -17.15 -12.15
C TYR A 90 3.78 -17.00 -10.92
N ASN A 91 2.54 -16.56 -11.12
CA ASN A 91 1.66 -16.04 -10.06
C ASN A 91 2.28 -14.81 -9.39
N TRP A 92 2.49 -14.80 -8.07
CA TRP A 92 2.95 -13.61 -7.33
C TRP A 92 3.93 -13.94 -6.18
N MET A 93 5.18 -14.29 -6.50
CA MET A 93 6.28 -14.41 -5.52
C MET A 93 7.62 -14.27 -6.25
N SER A 94 8.09 -13.05 -6.50
CA SER A 94 9.27 -12.86 -7.35
C SER A 94 10.53 -13.50 -6.79
N GLY A 95 11.22 -14.25 -7.66
CA GLY A 95 12.51 -14.86 -7.42
C GLY A 95 12.58 -16.34 -7.76
N HIS A 96 11.44 -17.05 -7.86
CA HIS A 96 11.44 -18.50 -8.10
C HIS A 96 11.26 -18.91 -9.57
N GLY A 97 10.66 -18.08 -10.42
CA GLY A 97 10.51 -18.32 -11.86
C GLY A 97 9.69 -19.57 -12.20
N GLY A 98 8.63 -19.85 -11.43
CA GLY A 98 7.91 -21.13 -11.52
C GLY A 98 8.74 -22.34 -11.04
N GLY A 99 9.74 -22.13 -10.18
CA GLY A 99 10.63 -23.17 -9.64
C GLY A 99 11.90 -23.39 -10.47
N ARG A 100 12.09 -22.65 -11.57
CA ARG A 100 13.26 -22.75 -12.44
C ARG A 100 14.53 -22.22 -11.77
N THR A 101 14.42 -21.29 -10.82
CA THR A 101 15.57 -20.79 -10.06
C THR A 101 16.22 -21.92 -9.27
N VAL A 102 15.42 -22.76 -8.59
CA VAL A 102 15.93 -23.86 -7.74
C VAL A 102 16.14 -25.19 -8.47
N ALA A 103 15.61 -25.33 -9.70
CA ALA A 103 15.72 -26.58 -10.45
C ALA A 103 17.19 -27.00 -10.64
N GLY A 104 17.55 -28.16 -10.08
CA GLY A 104 18.93 -28.70 -10.09
C GLY A 104 19.93 -27.90 -9.24
N ARG A 105 19.44 -27.04 -8.34
CA ARG A 105 20.21 -26.18 -7.44
C ARG A 105 19.51 -26.11 -6.08
N ASP A 106 19.44 -27.25 -5.41
CA ASP A 106 18.78 -27.35 -4.10
C ASP A 106 19.41 -26.40 -3.07
N ASP A 107 20.68 -26.04 -3.22
CA ASP A 107 21.37 -25.06 -2.40
C ASP A 107 20.77 -23.64 -2.46
N LEU A 108 19.94 -23.33 -3.47
CA LEU A 108 19.25 -22.05 -3.64
C LEU A 108 17.82 -22.04 -3.07
N ARG A 109 17.26 -23.20 -2.69
CA ARG A 109 15.95 -23.27 -2.04
C ARG A 109 15.97 -22.54 -0.71
N GLU A 110 14.81 -22.06 -0.28
CA GLU A 110 14.65 -21.47 1.04
C GLU A 110 15.22 -22.39 2.13
N ARG A 111 16.01 -21.79 3.02
CA ARG A 111 16.51 -22.44 4.23
C ARG A 111 16.12 -21.56 5.39
N HIS A 112 15.62 -22.17 6.46
CA HIS A 112 15.02 -21.46 7.58
C HIS A 112 15.70 -21.86 8.88
N LEU A 113 15.86 -20.87 9.76
CA LEU A 113 16.27 -21.04 11.14
C LEU A 113 15.03 -21.13 12.03
N PHE A 114 14.93 -22.24 12.74
CA PHE A 114 13.93 -22.55 13.75
C PHE A 114 14.58 -22.56 15.14
N TRP A 115 13.78 -22.34 16.18
CA TRP A 115 14.27 -22.43 17.56
C TRP A 115 13.24 -23.01 18.51
N ALA A 116 13.74 -23.68 19.55
CA ALA A 116 12.92 -24.25 20.61
C ALA A 116 13.67 -24.22 21.93
N ARG A 117 12.93 -24.31 23.05
CA ARG A 117 13.48 -24.28 24.41
C ARG A 117 13.05 -25.50 25.21
N GLY A 118 14.00 -26.05 25.95
CA GLY A 118 13.78 -27.08 26.96
C GLY A 118 14.44 -26.71 28.29
N ASN A 119 14.17 -27.49 29.33
CA ASN A 119 14.78 -27.32 30.64
C ASN A 119 15.69 -28.50 30.93
N ALA A 120 16.94 -28.23 31.31
CA ALA A 120 17.93 -29.26 31.62
C ALA A 120 17.53 -30.05 32.88
N ASP A 121 17.65 -31.38 32.81
CA ASP A 121 17.70 -32.26 33.97
C ASP A 121 18.96 -33.12 33.88
N PRO A 122 20.10 -32.65 34.42
CA PRO A 122 21.37 -33.36 34.33
C PRO A 122 21.34 -34.75 34.98
N ALA A 123 20.39 -35.04 35.86
CA ALA A 123 20.24 -36.35 36.49
C ALA A 123 19.58 -37.39 35.57
N VAL A 124 18.83 -36.94 34.55
CA VAL A 124 18.14 -37.80 33.57
C VAL A 124 19.04 -38.12 32.38
N GLY A 125 19.87 -37.17 31.95
CA GLY A 125 20.79 -37.32 30.83
C GLY A 125 20.69 -36.18 29.82
N PRO A 126 21.11 -36.40 28.55
CA PRO A 126 20.98 -35.40 27.49
C PRO A 126 19.53 -34.93 27.32
N LEU A 127 19.36 -33.64 27.05
CA LEU A 127 18.06 -33.01 26.85
C LEU A 127 17.62 -33.15 25.39
N ALA A 128 16.43 -33.70 25.16
CA ALA A 128 15.77 -33.69 23.86
C ALA A 128 14.90 -32.43 23.70
N VAL A 129 15.14 -31.64 22.65
CA VAL A 129 14.35 -30.46 22.31
C VAL A 129 13.84 -30.59 20.87
N ALA A 130 12.53 -30.51 20.68
CA ALA A 130 11.91 -30.75 19.38
C ALA A 130 11.45 -29.44 18.72
N VAL A 131 11.59 -29.39 17.39
CA VAL A 131 10.89 -28.48 16.48
C VAL A 131 9.95 -29.36 15.66
N THR A 132 8.64 -29.21 15.82
CA THR A 132 7.65 -30.04 15.11
C THR A 132 6.54 -29.19 14.51
N ASP A 133 5.73 -29.80 13.63
CA ASP A 133 4.60 -29.16 12.95
C ASP A 133 4.95 -27.83 12.28
N ILE A 134 6.06 -27.80 11.54
CA ILE A 134 6.40 -26.64 10.73
C ILE A 134 5.31 -26.42 9.69
N ARG A 135 4.69 -25.24 9.74
CA ARG A 135 3.54 -24.83 8.95
C ARG A 135 3.76 -23.44 8.35
N SER A 136 3.22 -23.23 7.16
CA SER A 136 3.23 -21.92 6.50
C SER A 136 1.84 -21.29 6.55
N PRO A 137 1.62 -20.37 7.50
CA PRO A 137 0.46 -19.51 7.54
C PRO A 137 -0.15 -19.06 6.23
N PHE A 138 0.73 -18.49 5.41
CA PHE A 138 0.35 -17.85 4.19
C PHE A 138 -0.03 -18.88 3.13
N LEU A 139 0.73 -19.99 3.02
CA LEU A 139 0.38 -21.05 2.07
C LEU A 139 -0.91 -21.79 2.47
N ASP A 140 -1.20 -21.89 3.76
CA ASP A 140 -2.48 -22.43 4.23
C ASP A 140 -3.65 -21.53 3.86
N PHE A 141 -3.47 -20.21 3.94
CA PHE A 141 -4.43 -19.24 3.43
C PHE A 141 -4.67 -19.37 1.91
N LEU A 142 -3.62 -19.60 1.12
CA LEU A 142 -3.75 -19.82 -0.33
C LEU A 142 -4.39 -21.17 -0.71
N GLY A 143 -4.50 -22.10 0.24
CA GLY A 143 -5.12 -23.40 0.02
C GLY A 143 -4.31 -24.35 -0.87
N PRO A 144 -4.93 -25.44 -1.36
CA PRO A 144 -4.24 -26.49 -2.12
C PRO A 144 -3.52 -25.99 -3.38
N ALA A 145 -4.13 -25.08 -4.14
CA ALA A 145 -3.54 -24.51 -5.35
C ALA A 145 -2.28 -23.70 -5.05
N GLY A 146 -2.32 -22.85 -4.02
CA GLY A 146 -1.15 -22.10 -3.57
C GLY A 146 -0.02 -23.00 -3.07
N ARG A 147 -0.36 -24.04 -2.30
CA ARG A 147 0.64 -25.05 -1.88
C ARG A 147 1.25 -25.78 -3.07
N ALA A 148 0.46 -26.20 -4.06
CA ALA A 148 0.98 -26.88 -5.25
C ALA A 148 1.87 -25.98 -6.11
N TRP A 149 1.60 -24.67 -6.12
CA TRP A 149 2.44 -23.66 -6.74
C TRP A 149 3.80 -23.55 -6.02
N CYS A 150 3.82 -23.36 -4.70
CA CYS A 150 5.06 -23.14 -3.96
C CYS A 150 5.83 -24.41 -3.61
N LEU A 151 5.17 -25.58 -3.55
CA LEU A 151 5.73 -26.84 -3.06
C LEU A 151 5.51 -27.97 -4.07
N GLU A 152 6.55 -28.76 -4.32
CA GLU A 152 6.47 -30.00 -5.08
C GLU A 152 5.52 -30.98 -4.37
N GLY A 153 4.55 -31.51 -5.10
CA GLY A 153 3.48 -32.35 -4.53
C GLY A 153 2.54 -31.63 -3.54
N GLY A 154 2.61 -30.29 -3.43
CA GLY A 154 1.77 -29.50 -2.52
C GLY A 154 2.03 -29.74 -1.03
N ARG A 155 3.21 -30.29 -0.68
CA ARG A 155 3.56 -30.68 0.69
C ARG A 155 4.98 -30.22 1.04
N ALA A 156 5.14 -29.67 2.24
CA ALA A 156 6.46 -29.31 2.76
C ALA A 156 7.16 -30.54 3.32
N VAL A 157 8.41 -30.76 2.92
CA VAL A 157 9.29 -31.81 3.46
C VAL A 157 10.60 -31.14 3.88
N TRP A 158 10.91 -31.19 5.17
CA TRP A 158 12.06 -30.54 5.75
C TRP A 158 13.21 -31.52 5.99
N GLY A 159 14.37 -31.17 5.45
CA GLY A 159 15.59 -31.96 5.53
C GLY A 159 16.83 -31.08 5.63
N ASP A 160 18.00 -31.68 5.40
CA ASP A 160 19.31 -31.02 5.55
C ASP A 160 19.44 -30.26 6.89
N TRP A 161 19.06 -30.95 7.96
CA TRP A 161 19.00 -30.41 9.31
C TRP A 161 20.39 -30.15 9.87
N GLN A 162 20.59 -28.96 10.41
CA GLN A 162 21.85 -28.51 11.01
C GLN A 162 21.58 -27.89 12.38
N VAL A 163 22.35 -28.29 13.39
CA VAL A 163 22.45 -27.54 14.64
C VAL A 163 23.27 -26.28 14.34
N VAL A 164 22.63 -25.12 14.37
CA VAL A 164 23.30 -23.82 14.22
C VAL A 164 23.91 -23.41 15.55
N ALA A 165 23.15 -23.55 16.63
CA ALA A 165 23.62 -23.33 17.99
C ALA A 165 22.75 -24.10 18.98
N ALA A 166 23.34 -24.57 20.07
CA ALA A 166 22.63 -24.94 21.28
C ALA A 166 23.27 -24.14 22.42
N VAL A 167 22.46 -23.39 23.17
CA VAL A 167 22.96 -22.48 24.20
C VAL A 167 22.23 -22.63 25.51
N GLY A 168 22.98 -22.57 26.60
CA GLY A 168 22.43 -22.47 27.95
C GLY A 168 22.02 -21.03 28.30
N PRO A 169 21.58 -20.78 29.55
CA PRO A 169 21.00 -19.49 29.96
C PRO A 169 21.95 -18.30 29.84
N GLY A 170 23.26 -18.52 30.02
CA GLY A 170 24.30 -17.49 29.89
C GLY A 170 24.82 -17.33 28.46
N GLY A 171 24.21 -18.02 27.50
CA GLY A 171 24.67 -18.05 26.12
C GLY A 171 25.96 -18.84 25.92
N GLU A 172 26.31 -19.73 26.84
CA GLU A 172 27.36 -20.72 26.67
C GLU A 172 26.95 -21.77 25.62
N ALA A 173 27.87 -22.11 24.72
CA ALA A 173 27.63 -23.12 23.69
C ALA A 173 27.63 -24.53 24.28
N LEU A 174 26.68 -25.36 23.86
CA LEU A 174 26.49 -26.74 24.31
C LEU A 174 26.65 -27.69 23.12
N PRO A 175 27.31 -28.85 23.29
CA PRO A 175 27.32 -29.90 22.28
C PRO A 175 25.91 -30.39 22.00
N ALA A 176 25.53 -30.46 20.73
CA ALA A 176 24.23 -30.97 20.32
C ALA A 176 24.30 -31.67 18.96
N THR A 177 23.40 -32.62 18.79
CA THR A 177 23.14 -33.34 17.53
C THR A 177 21.68 -33.19 17.16
N VAL A 178 21.32 -33.37 15.89
CA VAL A 178 19.95 -33.26 15.41
C VAL A 178 19.59 -34.45 14.54
N GLU A 179 18.41 -34.99 14.75
CA GLU A 179 17.83 -36.07 13.94
C GLU A 179 16.46 -35.66 13.42
N PRO A 180 16.11 -35.98 12.15
CA PRO A 180 14.78 -35.72 11.61
C PRO A 180 13.67 -36.41 12.42
N ALA A 181 12.55 -35.73 12.60
CA ALA A 181 11.37 -36.21 13.29
C ALA A 181 10.14 -36.07 12.38
N GLY A 182 10.03 -37.01 11.44
CA GLY A 182 9.04 -36.95 10.35
C GLY A 182 9.41 -35.90 9.31
N GLU A 183 8.43 -35.50 8.49
CA GLU A 183 8.66 -34.60 7.35
C GLU A 183 8.60 -33.11 7.71
N ARG A 184 8.16 -32.77 8.93
CA ARG A 184 7.90 -31.38 9.37
C ARG A 184 8.58 -31.04 10.69
N GLY A 185 9.68 -31.71 11.01
CA GLY A 185 10.35 -31.48 12.28
C GLY A 185 11.64 -32.25 12.47
N ALA A 186 12.30 -31.94 13.57
CA ALA A 186 13.50 -32.60 14.05
C ALA A 186 13.59 -32.54 15.58
N VAL A 187 14.40 -33.43 16.15
CA VAL A 187 14.73 -33.46 17.58
C VAL A 187 16.22 -33.21 17.72
N ALA A 188 16.57 -32.19 18.49
CA ALA A 188 17.93 -31.94 18.93
C ALA A 188 18.19 -32.65 20.25
N THR A 189 19.30 -33.38 20.35
CA THR A 189 19.79 -33.95 21.61
C THR A 189 21.00 -33.14 22.08
N VAL A 190 20.88 -32.52 23.25
CA VAL A 190 21.84 -31.55 23.81
C VAL A 190 22.49 -32.12 25.05
N ASP A 191 23.81 -32.04 25.14
CA ASP A 191 24.54 -32.36 26.37
C ASP A 191 24.36 -31.25 27.41
N VAL A 192 23.77 -31.61 28.55
CA VAL A 192 23.43 -30.70 29.66
C VAL A 192 24.14 -31.06 30.97
N ALA A 193 25.13 -31.94 30.94
CA ALA A 193 25.79 -32.44 32.15
C ALA A 193 26.42 -31.35 33.03
N GLY A 194 26.81 -30.21 32.43
CA GLY A 194 27.39 -29.06 33.13
C GLY A 194 26.40 -28.00 33.62
N LEU A 195 25.09 -28.18 33.40
CA LEU A 195 24.08 -27.18 33.73
C LEU A 195 23.40 -27.45 35.08
N ALA A 196 22.79 -26.41 35.66
CA ALA A 196 21.92 -26.58 36.83
C ALA A 196 20.60 -27.24 36.44
N GLN A 197 19.98 -27.99 37.37
CA GLN A 197 18.63 -28.52 37.17
C GLN A 197 17.64 -27.36 36.91
N GLY A 198 16.84 -27.50 35.85
CA GLY A 198 15.87 -26.49 35.41
C GLY A 198 16.48 -25.35 34.60
N ALA A 199 17.79 -25.38 34.27
CA ALA A 199 18.39 -24.37 33.40
C ALA A 199 17.77 -24.42 32.00
N ALA A 200 17.38 -23.25 31.48
CA ALA A 200 16.80 -23.12 30.15
C ALA A 200 17.88 -23.33 29.08
N VAL A 201 17.63 -24.27 28.16
CA VAL A 201 18.47 -24.54 27.00
C VAL A 201 17.69 -24.18 25.75
N THR A 202 18.27 -23.35 24.90
CA THR A 202 17.69 -22.95 23.61
C THR A 202 18.48 -23.59 22.48
N VAL A 203 17.79 -24.26 21.56
CA VAL A 203 18.40 -24.82 20.35
C VAL A 203 17.95 -24.03 19.13
N PHE A 204 18.86 -23.84 18.20
CA PHE A 204 18.66 -23.19 16.91
C PHE A 204 18.99 -24.19 15.81
N LEU A 205 18.00 -24.53 15.01
CA LEU A 205 18.09 -25.56 13.98
C LEU A 205 17.83 -24.93 12.62
N ALA A 206 18.74 -25.09 11.67
CA ALA A 206 18.51 -24.72 10.29
C ALA A 206 18.05 -25.94 9.49
N ALA A 207 17.06 -25.75 8.62
CA ALA A 207 16.59 -26.80 7.71
C ALA A 207 16.17 -26.21 6.37
N ARG A 208 16.27 -27.02 5.32
CA ARG A 208 15.81 -26.70 3.97
C ARG A 208 14.51 -27.43 3.71
N CYS A 209 13.56 -26.76 3.06
CA CYS A 209 12.38 -27.43 2.53
C CYS A 209 12.74 -28.03 1.17
N GLU A 210 12.95 -29.34 1.12
CA GLU A 210 13.42 -30.09 -0.06
C GLU A 210 12.43 -30.04 -1.22
N THR A 211 11.14 -29.88 -0.92
CA THR A 211 10.08 -29.74 -1.90
C THR A 211 9.79 -28.29 -2.28
N SER A 212 10.44 -27.30 -1.67
CA SER A 212 10.08 -25.90 -1.87
C SER A 212 10.64 -25.33 -3.17
N ARG A 213 9.78 -24.69 -3.96
CA ARG A 213 10.20 -23.88 -5.11
C ARG A 213 10.69 -22.51 -4.69
N LEU A 214 10.38 -22.08 -3.46
CA LEU A 214 10.79 -20.79 -2.92
C LEU A 214 12.30 -20.72 -2.76
N VAL A 215 12.81 -19.50 -2.82
CA VAL A 215 14.24 -19.25 -2.90
C VAL A 215 14.79 -18.63 -1.62
N ASN A 216 16.10 -18.76 -1.42
CA ASN A 216 16.79 -18.05 -0.36
C ASN A 216 17.26 -16.67 -0.84
N TYR A 217 16.58 -15.59 -0.39
CA TYR A 217 16.88 -14.20 -0.75
C TYR A 217 18.20 -13.67 -0.15
N LEU A 218 18.82 -14.40 0.79
CA LEU A 218 20.11 -14.02 1.36
C LEU A 218 21.29 -14.30 0.42
N ARG A 219 21.06 -15.06 -0.67
CA ARG A 219 22.11 -15.50 -1.58
C ARG A 219 22.08 -14.70 -2.88
N PRO A 220 23.15 -13.99 -3.28
CA PRO A 220 23.20 -13.32 -4.57
C PRO A 220 23.06 -14.29 -5.74
N GLU A 221 23.54 -15.53 -5.62
CA GLU A 221 23.44 -16.56 -6.66
C GLU A 221 21.99 -16.94 -6.98
N THR A 222 21.08 -16.77 -6.01
CA THR A 222 19.63 -16.90 -6.23
C THR A 222 19.17 -15.88 -7.25
N ALA A 223 19.48 -14.59 -7.02
CA ALA A 223 19.06 -13.50 -7.88
C ALA A 223 19.76 -13.55 -9.26
N GLU A 224 21.02 -13.94 -9.30
CA GLU A 224 21.75 -14.17 -10.56
C GLU A 224 21.07 -15.25 -11.39
N ARG A 225 20.76 -16.39 -10.77
CA ARG A 225 20.11 -17.49 -11.48
C ARG A 225 18.69 -17.14 -11.90
N PHE A 226 17.91 -16.46 -11.05
CA PHE A 226 16.59 -15.96 -11.42
C PHE A 226 16.67 -15.02 -12.63
N ALA A 227 17.61 -14.07 -12.61
CA ALA A 227 17.84 -13.17 -13.74
C ALA A 227 18.26 -13.94 -15.01
N ASP A 228 19.05 -15.00 -14.90
CA ASP A 228 19.46 -15.81 -16.05
C ASP A 228 18.32 -16.64 -16.64
N VAL A 229 17.47 -17.25 -15.80
CA VAL A 229 16.40 -18.15 -16.26
C VAL A 229 15.12 -17.42 -16.63
N VAL A 230 14.91 -16.21 -16.12
CA VAL A 230 13.70 -15.39 -16.38
C VAL A 230 14.03 -14.09 -17.11
N HIS A 231 14.69 -13.13 -16.45
CA HIS A 231 14.91 -11.79 -17.01
C HIS A 231 15.63 -11.81 -18.35
N ALA A 232 16.72 -12.58 -18.46
CA ALA A 232 17.51 -12.70 -19.68
C ALA A 232 16.71 -13.27 -20.85
N ARG A 233 15.68 -14.09 -20.59
CA ARG A 233 14.80 -14.61 -21.64
C ARG A 233 13.86 -13.51 -22.14
N TYR A 234 13.16 -12.83 -21.25
CA TYR A 234 12.34 -11.68 -21.63
C TYR A 234 13.15 -10.60 -22.36
N ALA A 235 14.35 -10.27 -21.87
CA ALA A 235 15.22 -9.27 -22.49
C ALA A 235 15.59 -9.61 -23.94
N ARG A 236 15.83 -10.89 -24.27
CA ARG A 236 16.09 -11.33 -25.66
C ARG A 236 14.89 -11.06 -26.59
N HIS A 237 13.67 -11.20 -26.08
CA HIS A 237 12.46 -10.92 -26.84
C HIS A 237 12.17 -9.41 -26.90
N ALA A 238 12.36 -8.69 -25.79
CA ALA A 238 12.21 -7.24 -25.69
C ALA A 238 13.15 -6.48 -26.64
N ALA A 239 14.40 -6.95 -26.80
CA ALA A 239 15.39 -6.33 -27.68
C ALA A 239 14.95 -6.23 -29.16
N ARG A 240 13.95 -7.00 -29.59
CA ARG A 240 13.38 -6.93 -30.94
C ARG A 240 12.46 -5.72 -31.14
N ARG A 241 12.00 -5.09 -30.04
CA ARG A 241 10.96 -4.04 -30.00
C ARG A 241 11.37 -2.92 -29.03
N PRO A 242 12.46 -2.19 -29.34
CA PRO A 242 12.98 -1.16 -28.45
C PRO A 242 11.93 -0.08 -28.17
N GLY A 243 11.84 0.36 -26.90
CA GLY A 243 10.94 1.44 -26.47
C GLY A 243 9.51 1.01 -26.12
N VAL A 244 9.14 -0.25 -26.34
CA VAL A 244 7.84 -0.81 -25.89
C VAL A 244 7.96 -1.40 -24.48
N VAL A 245 9.05 -2.11 -24.21
CA VAL A 245 9.30 -2.75 -22.91
C VAL A 245 10.16 -1.84 -22.04
N ASP A 246 9.69 -1.48 -20.85
CA ASP A 246 10.35 -0.49 -19.98
C ASP A 246 11.19 -1.10 -18.83
N GLY A 247 10.84 -2.30 -18.38
CA GLY A 247 11.57 -2.93 -17.29
C GLY A 247 10.94 -4.21 -16.76
N PHE A 248 11.45 -4.63 -15.61
CA PHE A 248 10.94 -5.74 -14.80
C PHE A 248 10.18 -5.22 -13.59
N PHE A 249 9.08 -5.89 -13.27
CA PHE A 249 8.26 -5.67 -12.09
C PHE A 249 8.34 -6.90 -11.18
N PHE A 250 8.92 -6.73 -9.99
CA PHE A 250 8.86 -7.75 -8.95
C PHE A 250 7.63 -7.55 -8.05
N ASP A 251 7.04 -8.64 -7.59
CA ASP A 251 5.83 -8.67 -6.79
C ASP A 251 6.02 -9.64 -5.61
N HIS A 252 5.77 -9.12 -4.41
CA HIS A 252 5.79 -9.83 -3.13
C HIS A 252 6.91 -10.89 -2.97
N PRO A 253 8.21 -10.52 -3.02
CA PRO A 253 9.29 -11.42 -2.61
C PRO A 253 8.97 -12.05 -1.24
N TYR A 254 8.72 -13.36 -1.23
CA TYR A 254 8.08 -14.09 -0.13
C TYR A 254 9.08 -14.93 0.65
N ALA A 255 9.34 -14.59 1.91
CA ALA A 255 10.35 -15.22 2.77
C ALA A 255 9.83 -16.40 3.60
N GLY A 256 8.86 -17.18 3.12
CA GLY A 256 8.47 -18.46 3.74
C GLY A 256 7.64 -18.40 5.03
N PHE A 257 7.60 -17.28 5.76
CA PHE A 257 6.83 -16.99 6.99
C PHE A 257 6.35 -18.21 7.80
N GLN A 258 7.28 -19.06 8.24
CA GLN A 258 6.93 -20.33 8.89
C GLN A 258 6.60 -20.14 10.37
N ASP A 259 5.70 -20.98 10.89
CA ASP A 259 5.39 -21.16 12.31
C ASP A 259 5.58 -22.65 12.69
N TRP A 260 5.79 -22.96 13.97
CA TRP A 260 6.06 -24.33 14.43
C TRP A 260 5.77 -24.50 15.93
N ASP A 261 5.65 -25.75 16.36
CA ASP A 261 5.48 -26.11 17.76
C ASP A 261 6.81 -26.01 18.52
N GLY A 262 6.79 -25.31 19.65
CA GLY A 262 7.98 -25.03 20.46
C GLY A 262 8.60 -23.66 20.21
N ARG A 263 8.08 -22.88 19.24
CA ARG A 263 8.45 -21.46 19.06
C ARG A 263 8.12 -20.66 20.32
N PHE A 264 9.02 -19.74 20.69
CA PHE A 264 8.81 -18.80 21.77
C PHE A 264 9.46 -17.44 21.47
N GLY A 265 9.10 -16.43 22.25
CA GLY A 265 9.85 -15.20 22.36
C GLY A 265 9.44 -14.10 21.39
N MET A 266 10.43 -13.39 20.85
CA MET A 266 10.28 -12.06 20.27
C MET A 266 9.91 -12.04 18.80
N LEU A 267 10.12 -13.11 18.03
CA LEU A 267 9.84 -13.17 16.59
C LEU A 267 8.63 -14.06 16.26
N GLY A 268 7.80 -13.58 15.33
CA GLY A 268 6.56 -14.21 14.89
C GLY A 268 6.72 -15.35 13.88
N ASN A 269 7.80 -15.34 13.10
CA ASN A 269 8.08 -16.35 12.07
C ASN A 269 9.57 -16.75 12.07
N SER A 270 9.91 -17.81 11.33
CA SER A 270 11.29 -18.23 11.09
C SER A 270 12.12 -17.13 10.41
N LEU A 271 13.45 -17.21 10.57
CA LEU A 271 14.40 -16.41 9.80
C LEU A 271 14.85 -17.21 8.58
N LEU A 272 15.04 -16.57 7.43
CA LEU A 272 15.84 -17.20 6.38
C LEU A 272 17.27 -17.39 6.90
N TRP A 273 17.91 -18.45 6.44
CA TRP A 273 19.22 -18.84 6.92
C TRP A 273 20.19 -19.04 5.76
N ASP A 274 21.34 -18.41 5.84
CA ASP A 274 22.50 -18.69 5.02
C ASP A 274 23.76 -18.60 5.89
N GLU A 275 24.77 -19.42 5.62
CA GLU A 275 26.01 -19.38 6.40
C GLU A 275 26.75 -18.04 6.23
N ALA A 276 26.53 -17.29 5.14
CA ALA A 276 27.08 -15.94 5.00
C ALA A 276 26.49 -14.92 6.00
N VAL A 277 25.33 -15.20 6.61
CA VAL A 277 24.79 -14.41 7.74
C VAL A 277 25.69 -14.53 8.97
N LEU A 278 26.50 -15.59 9.06
CA LEU A 278 27.51 -15.77 10.12
C LEU A 278 28.63 -14.72 10.04
N ALA A 279 28.77 -14.00 8.93
CA ALA A 279 29.71 -12.89 8.79
C ALA A 279 29.21 -11.58 9.44
N PHE A 280 28.18 -11.64 10.30
CA PHE A 280 27.83 -10.55 11.21
C PHE A 280 29.07 -10.20 12.07
N PRO A 281 29.61 -8.98 11.95
CA PRO A 281 30.94 -8.68 12.48
C PRO A 281 30.86 -8.58 14.00
N THR A 282 31.22 -9.65 14.73
CA THR A 282 31.78 -9.63 16.11
C THR A 282 31.94 -11.00 16.81
N VAL A 283 31.62 -12.15 16.20
CA VAL A 283 31.51 -13.38 17.00
C VAL A 283 32.13 -14.62 16.36
N ASP A 284 32.80 -15.43 17.18
CA ASP A 284 33.09 -16.83 16.89
C ASP A 284 31.79 -17.66 16.97
N ALA A 285 31.85 -18.97 16.70
CA ALA A 285 30.67 -19.83 16.74
C ALA A 285 29.93 -19.82 18.10
N ALA A 286 30.62 -19.56 19.22
CA ALA A 286 30.01 -19.44 20.54
C ALA A 286 29.28 -18.10 20.72
N GLY A 287 29.81 -17.03 20.14
CA GLY A 287 29.16 -15.73 20.13
C GLY A 287 27.90 -15.65 19.26
N LEU A 288 27.80 -16.43 18.18
CA LEU A 288 26.58 -16.52 17.37
C LEU A 288 25.37 -16.93 18.22
N GLY A 289 25.51 -17.94 19.07
CA GLY A 289 24.43 -18.41 19.93
C GLY A 289 23.91 -17.32 20.87
N ARG A 290 24.79 -16.42 21.34
CA ARG A 290 24.40 -15.25 22.15
C ARG A 290 23.63 -14.21 21.34
N VAL A 291 24.05 -13.94 20.11
CA VAL A 291 23.33 -13.03 19.21
C VAL A 291 21.94 -13.59 18.91
N LEU A 292 21.84 -14.86 18.54
CA LEU A 292 20.57 -15.51 18.24
C LEU A 292 19.65 -15.54 19.47
N LEU A 293 20.20 -15.81 20.66
CA LEU A 293 19.44 -15.72 21.91
C LEU A 293 18.96 -14.29 22.16
N ALA A 294 19.78 -13.27 21.92
CA ALA A 294 19.35 -11.88 22.05
C ALA A 294 18.22 -11.53 21.07
N VAL A 295 18.27 -12.07 19.85
CA VAL A 295 17.25 -11.84 18.82
C VAL A 295 15.90 -12.44 19.22
N VAL A 296 15.86 -13.68 19.71
CA VAL A 296 14.61 -14.40 19.97
C VAL A 296 14.11 -14.28 21.41
N ASP A 297 14.95 -14.07 22.41
CA ASP A 297 14.54 -14.01 23.81
C ASP A 297 14.05 -12.59 24.21
N PRO A 298 12.90 -12.46 24.89
CA PRO A 298 12.45 -11.17 25.43
C PRO A 298 13.41 -10.50 26.42
N ALA A 299 14.23 -11.29 27.14
CA ALA A 299 15.29 -10.80 28.01
C ALA A 299 16.60 -10.47 27.27
N GLY A 300 16.63 -10.66 25.96
CA GLY A 300 17.77 -10.40 25.09
C GLY A 300 18.09 -8.92 24.92
N ASP A 301 19.34 -8.60 24.60
CA ASP A 301 19.81 -7.23 24.35
C ASP A 301 19.12 -6.61 23.12
N ASP A 302 18.40 -5.51 23.37
CA ASP A 302 17.67 -4.75 22.35
C ASP A 302 18.55 -4.18 21.23
N ALA A 303 19.72 -3.64 21.60
CA ALA A 303 20.64 -3.05 20.64
C ALA A 303 21.22 -4.13 19.72
N LEU A 304 21.59 -5.27 20.32
CA LEU A 304 22.11 -6.41 19.56
C LEU A 304 21.06 -7.00 18.63
N ARG A 305 19.81 -7.12 19.10
CA ARG A 305 18.67 -7.56 18.26
C ARG A 305 18.46 -6.63 17.08
N ALA A 306 18.39 -5.33 17.32
CA ALA A 306 18.15 -4.36 16.27
C ALA A 306 19.30 -4.32 15.25
N ALA A 307 20.55 -4.37 15.72
CA ALA A 307 21.73 -4.43 14.86
C ALA A 307 21.78 -5.70 14.00
N PHE A 308 21.41 -6.85 14.56
CA PHE A 308 21.31 -8.10 13.80
C PHE A 308 20.24 -8.01 12.70
N LEU A 309 19.03 -7.54 13.04
CA LEU A 309 17.92 -7.45 12.09
C LEU A 309 18.17 -6.42 10.98
N GLU A 310 18.92 -5.35 11.27
CA GLU A 310 19.38 -4.41 10.25
C GLU A 310 20.38 -5.04 9.28
N ASP A 311 21.46 -5.65 9.77
CA ASP A 311 22.45 -6.32 8.91
C ASP A 311 21.81 -7.46 8.10
N TYR A 312 20.89 -8.20 8.71
CA TYR A 312 20.09 -9.22 8.03
C TYR A 312 19.28 -8.64 6.86
N ALA A 313 18.57 -7.52 7.07
CA ALA A 313 17.82 -6.85 6.02
C ALA A 313 18.74 -6.28 4.92
N GLU A 314 19.82 -5.58 5.29
CA GLU A 314 20.79 -5.01 4.35
C GLU A 314 21.39 -6.09 3.42
N ARG A 315 21.79 -7.23 3.99
CA ARG A 315 22.32 -8.36 3.22
C ARG A 315 21.29 -8.94 2.27
N MET A 316 20.08 -9.18 2.76
CA MET A 316 18.98 -9.69 1.93
C MET A 316 18.69 -8.74 0.76
N HIS A 317 18.65 -7.42 1.03
CA HIS A 317 18.38 -6.43 0.00
C HIS A 317 19.50 -6.34 -1.03
N ALA A 318 20.75 -6.32 -0.58
CA ALA A 318 21.91 -6.27 -1.47
C ALA A 318 22.05 -7.53 -2.32
N ALA A 319 21.81 -8.70 -1.72
CA ALA A 319 21.88 -10.01 -2.37
C ALA A 319 20.80 -10.15 -3.45
N PHE A 320 19.55 -9.81 -3.13
CA PHE A 320 18.45 -9.96 -4.06
C PHE A 320 18.24 -8.71 -4.95
N PHE A 321 17.68 -7.64 -4.39
CA PHE A 321 17.32 -6.43 -5.15
C PHE A 321 18.53 -5.75 -5.78
N GLY A 322 19.65 -5.66 -5.04
CA GLY A 322 20.89 -5.08 -5.57
C GLY A 322 21.44 -5.86 -6.76
N THR A 323 21.37 -7.19 -6.73
CA THR A 323 21.76 -8.03 -7.85
C THR A 323 20.82 -7.87 -9.03
N LEU A 324 19.49 -7.95 -8.83
CA LEU A 324 18.51 -7.74 -9.90
C LEU A 324 18.68 -6.37 -10.54
N ARG A 325 18.96 -5.33 -9.75
CA ARG A 325 19.18 -3.98 -10.27
C ARG A 325 20.39 -3.91 -11.19
N ARG A 326 21.54 -4.42 -10.76
CA ARG A 326 22.75 -4.49 -11.61
C ARG A 326 22.51 -5.27 -12.89
N ARG A 327 21.74 -6.37 -12.83
CA ARG A 327 21.38 -7.18 -13.99
C ARG A 327 20.45 -6.45 -14.95
N ALA A 328 19.46 -5.72 -14.44
CA ALA A 328 18.53 -4.92 -15.23
C ALA A 328 19.25 -3.75 -15.92
N ASP A 329 20.13 -3.03 -15.20
CA ASP A 329 20.96 -1.96 -15.76
C ASP A 329 21.84 -2.46 -16.92
N ALA A 330 22.46 -3.64 -16.77
CA ALA A 330 23.27 -4.26 -17.81
C ALA A 330 22.48 -4.63 -19.07
N LEU A 331 21.15 -4.73 -18.98
CA LEU A 331 20.23 -4.98 -20.08
C LEU A 331 19.61 -3.68 -20.64
N GLY A 332 19.88 -2.53 -20.03
CA GLY A 332 19.24 -1.25 -20.37
C GLY A 332 17.73 -1.22 -20.03
N LEU A 333 17.31 -2.01 -19.04
CA LEU A 333 15.91 -2.14 -18.61
C LEU A 333 15.74 -1.67 -17.17
N GLY A 334 14.58 -1.11 -16.86
CA GLY A 334 14.24 -0.73 -15.49
C GLY A 334 14.05 -1.92 -14.56
N LEU A 335 14.24 -1.69 -13.26
CA LEU A 335 13.74 -2.57 -12.20
C LEU A 335 12.77 -1.76 -11.33
N THR A 336 11.56 -2.26 -11.16
CA THR A 336 10.51 -1.70 -10.29
C THR A 336 9.75 -2.87 -9.67
N GLY A 337 8.77 -2.58 -8.81
CA GLY A 337 8.00 -3.60 -8.11
C GLY A 337 7.72 -3.21 -6.67
N HIS A 338 6.99 -4.04 -5.94
CA HIS A 338 6.74 -3.87 -4.51
C HIS A 338 6.95 -5.16 -3.74
N GLU A 339 7.25 -4.96 -2.47
CA GLU A 339 7.36 -5.95 -1.42
C GLU A 339 5.98 -6.24 -0.83
N LEU A 340 5.87 -7.34 -0.08
CA LEU A 340 4.71 -7.53 0.79
C LEU A 340 4.80 -6.49 1.92
N LEU A 341 3.70 -5.81 2.23
CA LEU A 341 3.67 -4.76 3.26
C LEU A 341 2.57 -5.01 4.30
N THR A 342 2.89 -4.86 5.58
CA THR A 342 1.96 -5.16 6.68
C THR A 342 0.86 -4.12 6.87
N HIS A 343 0.95 -2.95 6.21
CA HIS A 343 -0.01 -1.84 6.34
C HIS A 343 -1.07 -1.80 5.23
N VAL A 344 -0.99 -2.69 4.24
CA VAL A 344 -1.83 -2.64 3.04
C VAL A 344 -3.32 -2.67 3.40
N GLY A 345 -4.07 -1.69 2.91
CA GLY A 345 -5.49 -1.49 3.25
C GLY A 345 -5.76 -0.63 4.48
N ALA A 346 -4.72 -0.12 5.17
CA ALA A 346 -4.86 0.57 6.45
C ALA A 346 -3.99 1.82 6.58
N PHE A 347 -4.11 2.52 7.72
CA PHE A 347 -3.21 3.61 8.12
C PHE A 347 -2.12 3.14 9.09
N GLY A 348 -2.40 2.16 9.98
CA GLY A 348 -1.42 1.63 10.90
C GLY A 348 -0.45 0.67 10.22
N LEU A 349 0.80 0.67 10.68
CA LEU A 349 1.89 -0.08 10.02
C LEU A 349 1.69 -1.61 10.02
N PHE A 350 0.82 -2.14 10.89
CA PHE A 350 0.57 -3.57 11.07
C PHE A 350 -0.91 -3.96 10.99
N ASP A 351 -1.77 -3.03 10.55
CA ASP A 351 -3.23 -3.22 10.56
C ASP A 351 -3.75 -3.91 9.28
N GLY A 352 -2.89 -4.11 8.28
CA GLY A 352 -3.25 -4.65 6.97
C GLY A 352 -3.16 -6.17 6.89
N LEU A 353 -1.95 -6.70 6.76
CA LEU A 353 -1.68 -8.14 6.64
C LEU A 353 -1.21 -8.72 7.98
N GLY A 354 -2.00 -9.65 8.54
CA GLY A 354 -1.66 -10.40 9.75
C GLY A 354 -0.87 -11.68 9.48
N GLY A 355 -0.31 -12.28 10.53
CA GLY A 355 0.44 -13.54 10.45
C GLY A 355 1.86 -13.44 9.89
N VAL A 356 2.32 -12.22 9.61
CA VAL A 356 3.67 -11.92 9.12
C VAL A 356 4.38 -11.02 10.12
N ASP A 357 5.56 -11.42 10.55
CA ASP A 357 6.46 -10.57 11.32
C ASP A 357 7.21 -9.63 10.37
N PRO A 358 6.97 -8.31 10.44
CA PRO A 358 7.56 -7.36 9.52
C PRO A 358 9.09 -7.30 9.62
N ARG A 359 9.70 -7.81 10.70
CA ARG A 359 11.16 -7.69 10.90
C ARG A 359 11.97 -8.73 10.16
N VAL A 360 11.33 -9.80 9.69
CA VAL A 360 12.02 -10.92 9.03
C VAL A 360 11.77 -10.98 7.53
N MET A 361 10.93 -10.08 7.02
CA MET A 361 10.53 -10.03 5.62
C MET A 361 11.42 -9.10 4.77
N PRO A 362 11.51 -9.33 3.45
CA PRO A 362 12.25 -8.43 2.55
C PRO A 362 11.74 -6.98 2.59
N GLY A 363 10.47 -6.76 2.96
CA GLY A 363 9.84 -5.46 3.02
C GLY A 363 10.00 -4.64 4.30
N VAL A 364 10.81 -5.09 5.26
CA VAL A 364 10.95 -4.42 6.58
C VAL A 364 11.35 -2.94 6.49
N ASP A 365 12.17 -2.59 5.50
CA ASP A 365 12.73 -1.25 5.32
C ASP A 365 12.41 -0.75 3.90
N PRO A 366 11.23 -0.13 3.72
CA PRO A 366 10.77 0.30 2.40
C PRO A 366 11.64 1.44 1.82
N PHE A 367 12.34 2.19 2.67
CA PHE A 367 13.28 3.22 2.22
C PHE A 367 14.52 2.61 1.57
N ALA A 368 15.08 1.56 2.18
CA ALA A 368 16.26 0.86 1.67
C ALA A 368 15.96 0.05 0.40
N VAL A 369 14.84 -0.68 0.35
CA VAL A 369 14.44 -1.45 -0.85
C VAL A 369 14.25 -0.53 -2.06
N ASP A 370 13.62 0.62 -1.86
CA ASP A 370 13.33 1.55 -2.94
C ASP A 370 14.61 2.08 -3.62
N ALA A 371 15.74 2.17 -2.91
CA ALA A 371 17.03 2.58 -3.49
C ALA A 371 17.47 1.73 -4.70
N PHE A 372 17.00 0.49 -4.81
CA PHE A 372 17.30 -0.40 -5.93
C PHE A 372 16.37 -0.24 -7.12
N ARG A 373 15.30 0.55 -7.00
CA ARG A 373 14.31 0.73 -8.06
C ARG A 373 14.71 1.81 -9.06
N THR A 374 14.05 1.80 -10.20
CA THR A 374 14.08 2.86 -11.22
C THR A 374 12.82 3.72 -11.13
N ALA A 375 11.68 3.12 -10.81
CA ALA A 375 10.45 3.78 -10.43
C ALA A 375 9.92 3.15 -9.12
N THR A 376 9.32 3.95 -8.26
CA THR A 376 8.74 3.45 -7.01
C THR A 376 7.36 2.87 -7.28
N ALA A 377 7.12 1.66 -6.78
CA ALA A 377 5.79 1.04 -6.74
C ALA A 377 5.49 0.57 -5.31
N VAL A 378 4.21 0.62 -4.94
CA VAL A 378 3.67 0.11 -3.68
C VAL A 378 2.33 -0.56 -3.94
N ASP A 379 1.84 -1.33 -2.98
CA ASP A 379 0.54 -1.98 -3.03
C ASP A 379 -0.49 -1.34 -2.09
N ALA A 380 -1.75 -1.49 -2.48
CA ALA A 380 -2.94 -1.07 -1.78
C ALA A 380 -4.01 -2.14 -1.96
N CYS A 381 -4.86 -2.32 -0.95
CA CYS A 381 -6.01 -3.20 -1.07
C CYS A 381 -7.30 -2.50 -0.67
N ASP A 382 -8.39 -2.95 -1.29
CA ASP A 382 -9.72 -2.44 -1.01
C ASP A 382 -9.89 -0.91 -1.20
N TYR A 383 -11.06 -0.35 -0.87
CA TYR A 383 -11.46 0.98 -1.35
C TYR A 383 -11.72 2.00 -0.23
N ALA A 384 -11.35 1.66 1.01
CA ALA A 384 -11.22 2.57 2.13
C ALA A 384 -9.96 3.44 2.02
N PRO A 385 -9.97 4.68 2.55
CA PRO A 385 -8.78 5.52 2.64
C PRO A 385 -7.66 4.81 3.41
N GLN A 386 -6.42 4.91 2.91
CA GLN A 386 -5.26 4.19 3.44
C GLN A 386 -3.96 4.95 3.15
N VAL A 387 -2.85 4.54 3.78
CA VAL A 387 -1.58 5.28 3.76
C VAL A 387 -0.64 4.95 2.59
N SER A 388 -0.88 3.85 1.85
CA SER A 388 0.07 3.27 0.87
C SER A 388 0.70 4.30 -0.07
N ALA A 389 -0.10 5.10 -0.79
CA ALA A 389 0.42 6.08 -1.74
C ALA A 389 1.28 7.18 -1.08
N ARG A 390 0.98 7.54 0.18
CA ARG A 390 1.79 8.51 0.94
C ARG A 390 3.14 7.92 1.34
N ILE A 391 3.18 6.64 1.74
CA ILE A 391 4.45 5.92 1.95
C ILE A 391 5.22 5.85 0.63
N GLY A 392 4.59 5.40 -0.44
CA GLY A 392 5.21 5.27 -1.77
C GLY A 392 5.83 6.56 -2.28
N ASP A 393 5.12 7.69 -2.20
CA ASP A 393 5.70 8.97 -2.61
C ASP A 393 6.81 9.46 -1.66
N SER A 394 6.73 9.15 -0.36
CA SER A 394 7.78 9.55 0.59
C SER A 394 9.07 8.77 0.41
N VAL A 395 9.00 7.45 0.17
CA VAL A 395 10.18 6.63 -0.12
C VAL A 395 10.79 6.99 -1.48
N ALA A 396 9.95 7.31 -2.48
CA ALA A 396 10.42 7.80 -3.76
C ALA A 396 11.27 9.06 -3.59
N ARG A 397 10.80 10.02 -2.78
CA ARG A 397 11.49 11.29 -2.52
C ARG A 397 12.78 11.11 -1.74
N ALA A 398 12.78 10.22 -0.75
CA ALA A 398 13.99 9.86 -0.02
C ALA A 398 15.10 9.32 -0.96
N ASN A 399 14.72 8.73 -2.09
CA ASN A 399 15.61 8.21 -3.12
C ASN A 399 15.74 9.12 -4.36
N GLY A 400 15.45 10.42 -4.23
CA GLY A 400 15.67 11.40 -5.29
C GLY A 400 14.66 11.34 -6.46
N ARG A 401 13.55 10.63 -6.28
CA ARG A 401 12.42 10.56 -7.22
C ARG A 401 11.23 11.35 -6.69
N SER A 402 10.08 11.16 -7.33
CA SER A 402 8.80 11.70 -6.90
C SER A 402 7.71 10.72 -7.27
N ARG A 403 6.67 10.62 -6.41
CA ARG A 403 5.44 9.87 -6.66
C ARG A 403 5.67 8.37 -6.91
N CYS A 404 4.60 7.61 -6.97
CA CYS A 404 4.70 6.15 -7.09
C CYS A 404 3.62 5.56 -8.00
N VAL A 405 3.86 4.35 -8.48
CA VAL A 405 2.80 3.46 -8.97
C VAL A 405 2.13 2.83 -7.75
N VAL A 406 0.80 2.75 -7.76
CA VAL A 406 0.03 2.06 -6.71
C VAL A 406 -0.71 0.89 -7.33
N GLU A 407 -0.29 -0.32 -7.03
CA GLU A 407 -1.07 -1.52 -7.30
C GLU A 407 -2.31 -1.52 -6.39
N GLN A 408 -3.50 -1.68 -6.97
CA GLN A 408 -4.74 -1.78 -6.24
C GLN A 408 -5.41 -3.12 -6.53
N TYR A 409 -5.43 -3.98 -5.52
CA TYR A 409 -6.21 -5.22 -5.53
C TYR A 409 -7.44 -5.13 -4.62
N SER A 410 -8.37 -6.06 -4.77
CA SER A 410 -9.59 -6.12 -3.99
C SER A 410 -9.66 -7.42 -3.19
N THR A 411 -10.05 -7.28 -1.93
CA THR A 411 -10.29 -8.38 -1.02
C THR A 411 -11.74 -8.41 -0.55
N GLY A 412 -12.18 -9.54 -0.02
CA GLY A 412 -13.51 -9.67 0.59
C GLY A 412 -13.68 -8.96 1.95
N ARG A 413 -12.59 -8.42 2.53
CA ARG A 413 -12.53 -8.01 3.95
C ARG A 413 -13.50 -6.89 4.29
N GLU A 414 -13.57 -5.85 3.46
CA GLU A 414 -14.51 -4.73 3.64
C GLU A 414 -15.99 -5.17 3.61
N ARG A 415 -16.26 -6.33 3.02
CA ARG A 415 -17.60 -6.92 2.91
C ARG A 415 -17.84 -8.02 3.94
N GLY A 416 -16.91 -8.26 4.86
CA GLY A 416 -16.99 -9.37 5.82
C GLY A 416 -16.89 -10.75 5.18
N ARG A 417 -16.24 -10.86 4.01
CA ARG A 417 -16.03 -12.10 3.25
C ARG A 417 -14.56 -12.54 3.33
N PRO A 418 -14.25 -13.83 3.06
CA PRO A 418 -12.86 -14.28 2.96
C PRO A 418 -12.05 -13.44 1.96
N GLY A 419 -10.78 -13.14 2.27
CA GLY A 419 -9.98 -12.17 1.51
C GLY A 419 -9.90 -12.43 0.00
N TRP A 420 -9.66 -13.68 -0.41
CA TRP A 420 -9.53 -14.07 -1.82
C TRP A 420 -10.80 -13.89 -2.67
N THR A 421 -11.97 -13.67 -2.02
CA THR A 421 -13.26 -13.55 -2.71
C THR A 421 -13.48 -12.20 -3.40
N GLY A 422 -12.65 -11.19 -3.11
CA GLY A 422 -12.70 -9.89 -3.74
C GLY A 422 -14.05 -9.14 -3.60
N GLN A 423 -14.33 -8.23 -4.54
CA GLN A 423 -15.54 -7.39 -4.53
C GLN A 423 -16.16 -7.22 -5.94
N TRP A 424 -16.88 -8.23 -6.45
CA TRP A 424 -17.72 -8.07 -7.66
C TRP A 424 -18.87 -7.08 -7.50
N ASP A 425 -19.10 -6.58 -6.27
CA ASP A 425 -20.03 -5.50 -5.96
C ASP A 425 -19.33 -4.12 -5.88
N LEU A 426 -18.11 -4.02 -6.40
CA LEU A 426 -17.40 -2.76 -6.52
C LEU A 426 -18.09 -1.84 -7.54
N THR A 427 -18.39 -0.61 -7.11
CA THR A 427 -18.94 0.41 -8.00
C THR A 427 -17.80 1.26 -8.58
N LEU A 428 -17.99 1.76 -9.81
CA LEU A 428 -17.01 2.66 -10.44
C LEU A 428 -16.81 3.96 -9.65
N GLU A 429 -17.85 4.44 -8.93
CA GLU A 429 -17.75 5.59 -8.03
C GLU A 429 -16.75 5.35 -6.88
N ARG A 430 -16.82 4.17 -6.23
CA ARG A 430 -15.90 3.80 -5.14
C ARG A 430 -14.47 3.64 -5.65
N LEU A 431 -14.30 2.96 -6.79
CA LEU A 431 -13.00 2.81 -7.45
C LEU A 431 -12.38 4.17 -7.76
N ARG A 432 -13.16 5.06 -8.40
CA ARG A 432 -12.74 6.42 -8.73
C ARG A 432 -12.32 7.20 -7.48
N ALA A 433 -13.16 7.22 -6.44
CA ALA A 433 -12.88 7.98 -5.23
C ALA A 433 -11.55 7.54 -4.58
N GLN A 434 -11.27 6.24 -4.56
CA GLN A 434 -10.02 5.73 -4.02
C GLN A 434 -8.81 6.05 -4.91
N ALA A 435 -8.94 5.91 -6.23
CA ALA A 435 -7.87 6.30 -7.16
C ALA A 435 -7.51 7.79 -7.06
N VAL A 436 -8.52 8.66 -6.86
CA VAL A 436 -8.30 10.08 -6.59
C VAL A 436 -7.58 10.29 -5.25
N ARG A 437 -8.02 9.64 -4.17
CA ARG A 437 -7.34 9.73 -2.86
C ARG A 437 -5.88 9.32 -2.94
N HIS A 438 -5.56 8.21 -3.62
CA HIS A 438 -4.19 7.78 -3.85
C HIS A 438 -3.40 8.82 -4.68
N THR A 439 -4.01 9.38 -5.73
CA THR A 439 -3.37 10.42 -6.56
C THR A 439 -3.03 11.67 -5.74
N LEU A 440 -3.95 12.13 -4.88
CA LEU A 440 -3.72 13.23 -3.94
C LEU A 440 -2.65 12.90 -2.88
N ALA A 441 -2.55 11.63 -2.50
CA ALA A 441 -1.55 11.16 -1.54
C ALA A 441 -0.15 10.99 -2.14
N GLY A 442 -0.02 10.89 -3.46
CA GLY A 442 1.27 10.79 -4.15
C GLY A 442 1.36 9.72 -5.24
N ALA A 443 0.28 9.02 -5.58
CA ALA A 443 0.28 8.11 -6.72
C ALA A 443 0.39 8.89 -8.03
N ARG A 444 1.32 8.51 -8.90
CA ARG A 444 1.42 8.96 -10.30
C ARG A 444 0.54 8.11 -11.22
N GLN A 445 0.53 6.81 -10.98
CA GLN A 445 -0.16 5.84 -11.80
C GLN A 445 -0.91 4.85 -10.92
N PHE A 446 -2.14 4.55 -11.29
CA PHE A 446 -2.94 3.49 -10.68
C PHE A 446 -2.75 2.21 -11.47
N LEU A 447 -2.35 1.12 -10.81
CA LEU A 447 -2.13 -0.20 -11.41
C LEU A 447 -3.25 -1.13 -10.95
N PHE A 448 -4.10 -1.55 -11.87
CA PHE A 448 -5.23 -2.43 -11.57
C PHE A 448 -4.78 -3.88 -11.39
N HIS A 449 -5.23 -4.51 -10.30
CA HIS A 449 -5.24 -5.96 -10.09
C HIS A 449 -6.71 -6.43 -10.14
N ALA A 450 -7.28 -6.74 -11.31
CA ALA A 450 -6.60 -6.85 -12.61
C ALA A 450 -7.59 -6.76 -13.80
N VAL A 451 -7.07 -6.90 -15.02
CA VAL A 451 -7.83 -7.23 -16.24
C VAL A 451 -7.69 -8.72 -16.52
N TYR A 452 -8.78 -9.41 -16.84
CA TYR A 452 -8.80 -10.86 -17.02
C TYR A 452 -8.84 -11.26 -18.48
N LEU A 453 -8.11 -12.31 -18.87
CA LEU A 453 -8.20 -12.85 -20.22
C LEU A 453 -9.59 -13.41 -20.56
N ASP A 454 -10.22 -14.12 -19.63
CA ASP A 454 -11.56 -14.67 -19.81
C ASP A 454 -12.43 -14.62 -18.53
N ASP A 455 -13.72 -14.94 -18.68
CA ASP A 455 -14.75 -14.89 -17.63
C ASP A 455 -14.67 -16.08 -16.64
N GLY A 456 -13.60 -16.88 -16.73
CA GLY A 456 -13.45 -18.11 -15.98
C GLY A 456 -14.47 -19.18 -16.36
N ARG A 457 -14.70 -20.12 -15.45
CA ARG A 457 -15.58 -21.29 -15.68
C ARG A 457 -16.67 -21.35 -14.61
N ALA A 458 -17.76 -22.08 -14.85
CA ALA A 458 -18.68 -22.42 -13.76
C ALA A 458 -17.98 -23.40 -12.80
N PRO A 459 -18.30 -23.41 -11.50
CA PRO A 459 -17.84 -24.47 -10.61
C PRO A 459 -18.31 -25.82 -11.15
N ASP A 460 -17.39 -26.66 -11.60
CA ASP A 460 -17.68 -27.97 -12.20
C ASP A 460 -17.17 -29.14 -11.34
N GLY A 461 -16.68 -28.84 -10.13
CA GLY A 461 -16.09 -29.81 -9.22
C GLY A 461 -14.62 -30.15 -9.53
N SER A 462 -14.00 -29.48 -10.52
CA SER A 462 -12.56 -29.57 -10.74
C SER A 462 -11.77 -28.73 -9.72
N ASP A 463 -10.57 -29.20 -9.34
CA ASP A 463 -9.62 -28.46 -8.50
C ASP A 463 -8.86 -27.37 -9.28
N VAL A 464 -9.27 -27.07 -10.52
CA VAL A 464 -8.62 -26.04 -11.34
C VAL A 464 -9.04 -24.66 -10.82
N PRO A 465 -8.09 -23.77 -10.46
CA PRO A 465 -8.41 -22.43 -10.04
C PRO A 465 -9.22 -21.69 -11.10
N ASN A 466 -10.31 -21.06 -10.66
CA ASN A 466 -11.18 -20.28 -11.52
C ASN A 466 -10.78 -18.80 -11.42
N PRO A 467 -10.38 -18.13 -12.52
CA PRO A 467 -9.93 -16.74 -12.48
C PRO A 467 -11.00 -15.80 -11.93
N ARG A 468 -12.30 -16.16 -12.02
CA ARG A 468 -13.41 -15.41 -11.39
C ARG A 468 -13.24 -15.17 -9.88
N PHE A 469 -12.47 -16.01 -9.20
CA PHE A 469 -12.27 -15.96 -7.74
C PHE A 469 -10.82 -15.68 -7.36
N ASP A 470 -10.03 -15.13 -8.29
CA ASP A 470 -8.62 -14.79 -8.07
C ASP A 470 -8.47 -13.31 -7.69
N PHE A 471 -8.93 -12.93 -6.48
CA PHE A 471 -9.04 -11.54 -6.00
C PHE A 471 -9.81 -10.60 -6.96
N PRO A 472 -11.07 -10.94 -7.30
CA PRO A 472 -11.89 -10.15 -8.22
C PRO A 472 -12.21 -8.74 -7.70
N PRO A 473 -12.61 -7.80 -8.57
CA PRO A 473 -13.06 -8.02 -9.94
C PRO A 473 -11.92 -8.03 -10.97
N GLY A 474 -12.08 -8.88 -11.99
CA GLY A 474 -11.51 -8.59 -13.30
C GLY A 474 -12.27 -7.41 -13.87
N ILE A 475 -11.71 -6.20 -13.82
CA ILE A 475 -12.45 -4.95 -14.03
C ILE A 475 -13.05 -4.83 -15.44
N ASP A 476 -12.47 -5.52 -16.42
CA ASP A 476 -12.97 -5.63 -17.79
C ASP A 476 -14.24 -6.50 -17.91
N ARG A 477 -14.57 -7.24 -16.84
CA ARG A 477 -15.78 -8.07 -16.72
C ARG A 477 -16.89 -7.38 -15.95
N GLU A 478 -16.64 -6.18 -15.41
CA GLU A 478 -17.67 -5.37 -14.79
C GLU A 478 -18.54 -4.69 -15.86
N PRO A 479 -19.88 -4.61 -15.68
CA PRO A 479 -20.74 -3.94 -16.66
C PRO A 479 -20.36 -2.46 -16.88
N TRP A 480 -19.88 -1.78 -15.83
CA TRP A 480 -19.44 -0.39 -15.90
C TRP A 480 -18.08 -0.19 -16.59
N TRP A 481 -17.41 -1.23 -17.07
CA TRP A 481 -16.18 -1.13 -17.87
C TRP A 481 -16.33 -0.22 -19.09
N ALA A 482 -17.52 -0.21 -19.70
CA ALA A 482 -17.85 0.68 -20.81
C ALA A 482 -17.68 2.18 -20.47
N ASP A 483 -17.81 2.54 -19.20
CA ASP A 483 -17.79 3.93 -18.72
C ASP A 483 -16.42 4.36 -18.14
N CYS A 484 -15.44 3.46 -18.09
CA CYS A 484 -14.13 3.73 -17.45
C CYS A 484 -13.28 4.78 -18.19
N SER A 485 -13.45 4.94 -19.50
CA SER A 485 -12.59 5.84 -20.30
C SER A 485 -12.59 7.28 -19.81
N ALA A 486 -13.74 7.81 -19.41
CA ALA A 486 -13.86 9.15 -18.85
C ALA A 486 -13.17 9.27 -17.49
N VAL A 487 -13.32 8.25 -16.63
CA VAL A 487 -12.68 8.20 -15.31
C VAL A 487 -11.16 8.11 -15.44
N PHE A 488 -10.66 7.27 -16.34
CA PHE A 488 -9.22 7.07 -16.51
C PHE A 488 -8.55 8.30 -17.13
N ALA A 489 -9.25 9.01 -18.03
CA ALA A 489 -8.80 10.30 -18.51
C ALA A 489 -8.75 11.34 -17.39
N GLU A 490 -9.79 11.43 -16.56
CA GLU A 490 -9.83 12.34 -15.40
C GLU A 490 -8.67 12.08 -14.43
N LEU A 491 -8.42 10.82 -14.08
CA LEU A 491 -7.29 10.43 -13.22
C LEU A 491 -5.95 10.82 -13.83
N ALA A 492 -5.77 10.62 -15.14
CA ALA A 492 -4.55 11.02 -15.83
C ALA A 492 -4.32 12.53 -15.80
N ARG A 493 -5.38 13.34 -15.99
CA ARG A 493 -5.29 14.80 -15.95
C ARG A 493 -5.02 15.32 -14.54
N LEU A 494 -5.70 14.76 -13.54
CA LEU A 494 -5.43 15.04 -12.12
C LEU A 494 -3.98 14.72 -11.79
N SER A 495 -3.49 13.56 -12.23
CA SER A 495 -2.11 13.16 -11.98
C SER A 495 -1.11 14.08 -12.66
N ALA A 496 -1.34 14.48 -13.91
CA ALA A 496 -0.49 15.42 -14.63
C ALA A 496 -0.47 16.82 -13.99
N PHE A 497 -1.62 17.30 -13.50
CA PHE A 497 -1.73 18.59 -12.80
C PHE A 497 -0.79 18.70 -11.59
N LEU A 498 -0.55 17.57 -10.91
CA LEU A 498 0.27 17.48 -9.70
C LEU A 498 1.75 17.15 -9.96
N GLU A 499 2.21 17.00 -11.21
CA GLU A 499 3.57 16.51 -11.49
C GLU A 499 4.68 17.54 -11.24
N ASP A 500 4.59 18.74 -11.81
CA ASP A 500 5.72 19.67 -11.95
C ASP A 500 5.91 20.65 -10.77
N GLY A 501 5.36 20.35 -9.59
CA GLY A 501 5.45 21.24 -8.42
C GLY A 501 6.22 20.68 -7.24
N GLU A 502 6.64 21.56 -6.33
CA GLU A 502 7.18 21.18 -5.03
C GLU A 502 6.02 20.95 -4.03
N PRO A 503 5.89 19.75 -3.43
CA PRO A 503 4.77 19.46 -2.55
C PRO A 503 4.85 20.26 -1.24
N VAL A 504 3.76 20.92 -0.87
CA VAL A 504 3.65 21.68 0.39
C VAL A 504 3.38 20.70 1.54
N ARG A 505 4.42 20.43 2.35
CA ARG A 505 4.38 19.43 3.42
C ARG A 505 5.05 19.94 4.70
N PRO A 506 4.38 20.77 5.50
CA PRO A 506 4.96 21.36 6.71
C PRO A 506 5.22 20.34 7.83
N VAL A 507 4.61 19.15 7.79
CA VAL A 507 4.72 18.12 8.83
C VAL A 507 5.60 16.96 8.36
N ALA A 508 6.55 16.52 9.19
CA ALA A 508 7.25 15.26 9.04
C ALA A 508 6.69 14.23 10.03
N LEU A 509 6.38 13.02 9.57
CA LEU A 509 5.95 11.88 10.39
C LEU A 509 7.03 10.81 10.35
N LEU A 510 7.66 10.52 11.49
CA LEU A 510 8.70 9.50 11.54
C LEU A 510 8.11 8.10 11.32
N HIS A 511 8.66 7.35 10.36
CA HIS A 511 8.53 5.90 10.26
C HIS A 511 9.48 5.27 11.28
N PRO A 512 9.00 4.69 12.39
CA PRO A 512 9.82 4.37 13.56
C PRO A 512 10.54 3.02 13.42
N LEU A 513 11.36 2.86 12.38
CA LEU A 513 11.95 1.57 12.00
C LEU A 513 12.82 0.96 13.10
N GLU A 514 13.58 1.79 13.82
CA GLU A 514 14.42 1.27 14.90
C GLU A 514 13.60 0.75 16.08
N THR A 515 12.50 1.44 16.40
CA THR A 515 11.54 0.98 17.41
C THR A 515 10.91 -0.36 17.00
N ILE A 516 10.66 -0.55 15.71
CA ILE A 516 10.15 -1.82 15.17
C ILE A 516 11.19 -2.92 15.37
N ARG A 517 12.44 -2.73 14.91
CA ARG A 517 13.51 -3.73 15.03
C ARG A 517 13.81 -4.13 16.47
N ALA A 518 13.90 -3.18 17.38
CA ALA A 518 14.12 -3.46 18.81
C ALA A 518 12.88 -4.09 19.47
N GLY A 519 11.68 -3.79 18.95
CA GLY A 519 10.36 -4.03 19.53
C GLY A 519 9.86 -5.48 19.62
N THR A 520 8.59 -5.61 20.00
CA THR A 520 7.78 -6.83 19.83
C THR A 520 7.30 -6.97 18.37
N PRO A 521 6.62 -8.05 17.96
CA PRO A 521 6.08 -8.17 16.61
C PRO A 521 5.03 -7.11 16.23
N ALA A 522 4.34 -6.52 17.21
CA ALA A 522 3.32 -5.49 17.00
C ALA A 522 3.53 -4.34 18.00
N PRO A 523 4.59 -3.54 17.83
CA PRO A 523 4.91 -2.45 18.74
C PRO A 523 3.86 -1.33 18.65
N ALA A 524 3.68 -0.61 19.76
CA ALA A 524 2.69 0.47 19.86
C ALA A 524 2.86 1.55 18.78
N CYS A 525 4.09 1.77 18.32
CA CYS A 525 4.44 2.74 17.28
C CYS A 525 3.64 2.53 15.97
N GLY A 526 3.26 1.29 15.63
CA GLY A 526 2.46 1.01 14.44
C GLY A 526 1.06 1.63 14.48
N ARG A 527 0.36 1.52 15.62
CA ARG A 527 -0.98 2.13 15.80
C ARG A 527 -0.88 3.65 15.90
N HIS A 528 0.11 4.14 16.65
CA HIS A 528 0.31 5.58 16.83
C HIS A 528 0.65 6.27 15.51
N PHE A 529 1.46 5.63 14.67
CA PHE A 529 1.72 6.09 13.31
C PHE A 529 0.42 6.21 12.52
N GLY A 530 -0.42 5.17 12.56
CA GLY A 530 -1.72 5.18 11.89
C GLY A 530 -2.65 6.29 12.35
N TRP A 531 -2.70 6.58 13.65
CA TRP A 531 -3.51 7.68 14.19
C TRP A 531 -3.09 9.04 13.62
N TRP A 532 -1.78 9.32 13.60
CA TRP A 532 -1.26 10.56 13.02
C TRP A 532 -1.49 10.63 11.52
N ALA A 533 -1.13 9.57 10.77
CA ALA A 533 -1.27 9.53 9.32
C ALA A 533 -2.73 9.75 8.89
N LYS A 534 -3.67 9.05 9.55
CA LYS A 534 -5.11 9.20 9.31
C LYS A 534 -5.61 10.61 9.63
N ALA A 535 -5.29 11.13 10.82
CA ALA A 535 -5.75 12.44 11.24
C ALA A 535 -5.19 13.56 10.34
N LEU A 536 -3.93 13.48 9.91
CA LEU A 536 -3.33 14.44 8.98
C LEU A 536 -3.97 14.37 7.59
N ALA A 537 -4.18 13.15 7.07
CA ALA A 537 -4.79 12.96 5.76
C ALA A 537 -6.25 13.45 5.73
N GLU A 538 -7.03 13.14 6.77
CA GLU A 538 -8.42 13.62 6.92
C GLU A 538 -8.49 15.13 7.14
N ALA A 539 -7.48 15.76 7.75
CA ALA A 539 -7.43 17.20 7.97
C ALA A 539 -6.89 17.99 6.75
N GLY A 540 -6.43 17.34 5.69
CA GLY A 540 -5.80 18.01 4.55
C GLY A 540 -4.43 18.61 4.87
N VAL A 541 -3.77 18.14 5.93
CA VAL A 541 -2.45 18.63 6.33
C VAL A 541 -1.37 17.87 5.56
N GLY A 542 -0.67 18.59 4.69
CA GLY A 542 0.44 18.05 3.92
C GLY A 542 1.55 17.53 4.84
N HIS A 543 1.92 16.26 4.67
CA HIS A 543 2.97 15.63 5.46
C HIS A 543 3.87 14.72 4.62
N GLU A 544 5.10 14.55 5.09
CA GLU A 544 6.12 13.65 4.56
C GLU A 544 6.38 12.53 5.57
N ILE A 545 6.46 11.28 5.13
CA ILE A 545 6.92 10.19 5.99
C ILE A 545 8.44 10.12 5.88
N VAL A 546 9.14 10.24 6.99
CA VAL A 546 10.61 10.29 7.03
C VAL A 546 11.17 9.11 7.81
N SER A 547 12.32 8.59 7.41
CA SER A 547 13.11 7.63 8.22
C SER A 547 14.16 8.35 9.04
N GLU A 548 14.69 7.69 10.06
CA GLU A 548 15.83 8.16 10.86
C GLU A 548 17.02 8.55 9.97
N GLY A 549 17.34 7.73 8.96
CA GLY A 549 18.41 8.00 8.00
C GLY A 549 18.16 9.28 7.18
N THR A 550 16.92 9.51 6.73
CA THR A 550 16.58 10.74 6.00
C THR A 550 16.59 11.98 6.91
N ILE A 551 16.22 11.84 8.19
CA ILE A 551 16.34 12.92 9.19
C ILE A 551 17.80 13.30 9.37
N ALA A 552 18.69 12.31 9.56
CA ALA A 552 20.12 12.55 9.66
C ALA A 552 20.71 13.21 8.39
N ALA A 553 20.11 12.93 7.23
CA ALA A 553 20.46 13.55 5.94
C ALA A 553 19.79 14.92 5.69
N GLY A 554 19.02 15.46 6.62
CA GLY A 554 18.44 16.81 6.52
C GLY A 554 16.99 16.89 6.04
N ALA A 555 16.20 15.81 6.08
CA ALA A 555 14.79 15.80 5.63
C ALA A 555 13.84 16.72 6.43
N LEU A 556 14.30 17.30 7.54
CA LEU A 556 13.56 18.27 8.35
C LEU A 556 13.67 19.72 7.82
N VAL A 557 14.53 19.98 6.83
CA VAL A 557 14.63 21.31 6.20
C VAL A 557 13.30 21.67 5.54
N GLY A 558 12.82 22.88 5.79
CA GLY A 558 11.52 23.36 5.27
C GLY A 558 10.29 22.79 6.00
N ARG A 559 10.47 21.99 7.05
CA ARG A 559 9.38 21.48 7.90
C ARG A 559 9.16 22.41 9.10
N SER A 560 7.94 22.40 9.63
CA SER A 560 7.57 23.13 10.86
C SER A 560 7.33 22.21 12.05
N VAL A 561 6.93 20.96 11.79
CA VAL A 561 6.57 19.98 12.83
C VAL A 561 7.19 18.63 12.52
N LEU A 562 7.75 17.97 13.54
CA LEU A 562 8.12 16.56 13.53
C LEU A 562 7.24 15.78 14.50
N LEU A 563 6.62 14.71 14.02
CA LEU A 563 5.80 13.79 14.81
C LEU A 563 6.56 12.51 15.12
N LEU A 564 6.58 12.14 16.40
CA LEU A 564 7.21 10.93 16.94
C LEU A 564 6.13 9.94 17.44
N PRO A 565 5.71 8.96 16.63
CA PRO A 565 4.66 8.01 17.00
C PRO A 565 5.19 6.90 17.90
N ALA A 566 5.07 7.05 19.23
CA ALA A 566 5.46 6.07 20.25
C ALA A 566 6.86 5.49 20.01
N VAL A 567 7.81 6.39 19.76
CA VAL A 567 9.19 6.05 19.43
C VAL A 567 9.91 5.68 20.71
N GLU A 568 10.34 4.42 20.83
CA GLU A 568 11.05 3.90 22.01
C GLU A 568 12.56 3.77 21.79
N ALA A 569 13.00 3.69 20.54
CA ALA A 569 14.40 3.62 20.14
C ALA A 569 14.66 4.50 18.91
N LEU A 570 15.88 5.06 18.84
CA LEU A 570 16.43 5.76 17.68
C LEU A 570 17.70 5.04 17.22
N ALA A 571 17.94 5.00 15.91
CA ALA A 571 19.04 4.24 15.33
C ALA A 571 20.43 4.72 15.82
N ASP A 572 20.62 6.03 15.91
CA ASP A 572 21.90 6.63 16.27
C ASP A 572 21.80 8.03 16.91
N ALA A 573 22.94 8.50 17.40
CA ALA A 573 23.07 9.82 18.00
C ALA A 573 22.95 10.96 16.97
N ALA A 574 23.25 10.72 15.70
CA ALA A 574 23.16 11.72 14.65
C ALA A 574 21.69 12.11 14.39
N THR A 575 20.80 11.13 14.40
CA THR A 575 19.34 11.31 14.31
C THR A 575 18.84 12.15 15.48
N ALA A 576 19.22 11.80 16.71
CA ALA A 576 18.83 12.57 17.90
C ALA A 576 19.35 14.02 17.84
N ALA A 577 20.59 14.22 17.39
CA ALA A 577 21.18 15.54 17.22
C ALA A 577 20.48 16.37 16.13
N ALA A 578 20.10 15.76 15.01
CA ALA A 578 19.34 16.42 13.95
C ALA A 578 17.94 16.87 14.42
N ILE A 579 17.25 16.03 15.19
CA ILE A 579 15.96 16.39 15.81
C ILE A 579 16.14 17.53 16.82
N ALA A 580 17.20 17.49 17.64
CA ALA A 580 17.49 18.57 18.59
C ALA A 580 17.81 19.89 17.88
N ALA A 581 18.61 19.85 16.80
CA ALA A 581 18.92 21.02 16.00
C ALA A 581 17.67 21.62 15.33
N PHE A 582 16.75 20.77 14.86
CA PHE A 582 15.45 21.20 14.34
C PHE A 582 14.61 21.91 15.40
N ALA A 583 14.53 21.36 16.62
CA ALA A 583 13.82 21.99 17.72
C ALA A 583 14.46 23.32 18.15
N ASP A 584 15.80 23.35 18.25
CA ASP A 584 16.56 24.55 18.61
C ASP A 584 16.44 25.65 17.55
N ALA A 585 16.17 25.29 16.28
CA ALA A 585 15.85 26.21 15.19
C ALA A 585 14.39 26.69 15.18
N GLY A 586 13.56 26.28 16.15
CA GLY A 586 12.16 26.69 16.29
C GLY A 586 11.13 25.70 15.73
N GLY A 587 11.56 24.52 15.28
CA GLY A 587 10.67 23.43 14.89
C GLY A 587 9.94 22.83 16.09
N ARG A 588 8.69 22.41 15.93
CA ARG A 588 7.94 21.72 16.99
C ARG A 588 8.14 20.21 16.89
N VAL A 589 8.52 19.57 18.00
CA VAL A 589 8.59 18.10 18.09
C VAL A 589 7.45 17.61 18.98
N VAL A 590 6.50 16.88 18.39
CA VAL A 590 5.32 16.35 19.10
C VAL A 590 5.41 14.84 19.13
N ALA A 591 5.25 14.25 20.32
CA ALA A 591 5.27 12.81 20.50
C ALA A 591 3.93 12.30 21.01
N SER A 592 3.59 11.06 20.68
CA SER A 592 2.47 10.34 21.30
C SER A 592 2.99 9.04 21.90
N GLY A 593 2.48 8.61 23.06
CA GLY A 593 2.93 7.37 23.71
C GLY A 593 4.34 7.45 24.32
N PRO A 594 5.04 6.30 24.45
CA PRO A 594 6.41 6.23 24.98
C PRO A 594 7.40 7.13 24.22
N LEU A 595 8.45 7.54 24.93
CA LEU A 595 9.58 8.31 24.38
C LEU A 595 10.83 7.42 24.27
N PRO A 596 11.84 7.85 23.49
CA PRO A 596 13.07 7.09 23.35
C PRO A 596 13.68 6.77 24.72
N ALA A 597 13.78 5.48 25.03
CA ALA A 597 14.30 4.96 26.30
C ALA A 597 15.04 3.63 26.13
N ARG A 598 14.90 2.97 24.98
CA ARG A 598 15.56 1.72 24.61
C ARG A 598 16.77 2.01 23.73
N ALA A 599 17.75 1.12 23.77
CA ALA A 599 18.90 1.22 22.89
C ALA A 599 18.48 0.79 21.49
N GLY A 600 18.78 1.62 20.49
CA GLY A 600 18.78 1.19 19.10
C GLY A 600 20.08 0.45 18.77
N ARG A 601 20.40 0.35 17.48
CA ARG A 601 21.63 -0.25 16.92
C ARG A 601 22.89 0.14 17.70
N ASN A 602 22.96 1.40 18.14
CA ASN A 602 23.97 1.88 19.06
C ASN A 602 23.38 2.04 20.46
N ALA A 603 24.17 1.74 21.51
CA ALA A 603 23.79 1.81 22.93
C ALA A 603 23.51 3.24 23.47
N GLY A 604 22.83 4.08 22.69
CA GLY A 604 22.59 5.50 22.91
C GLY A 604 21.22 5.86 23.48
N ALA A 605 20.43 4.90 23.97
CA ALA A 605 19.08 5.12 24.52
C ALA A 605 18.98 6.36 25.43
N ARG A 606 19.88 6.40 26.41
CA ARG A 606 19.95 7.46 27.42
C ARG A 606 20.48 8.77 26.85
N ALA A 607 21.39 8.69 25.88
CA ALA A 607 21.92 9.86 25.19
C ALA A 607 20.84 10.50 24.29
N ALA A 608 20.09 9.71 23.53
CA ALA A 608 18.97 10.17 22.72
C ALA A 608 17.87 10.79 23.59
N ALA A 609 17.44 10.12 24.66
CA ALA A 609 16.46 10.64 25.61
C ALA A 609 16.92 11.96 26.24
N ALA A 610 18.20 12.05 26.64
CA ALA A 610 18.77 13.24 27.24
C ALA A 610 18.90 14.41 26.24
N VAL A 611 19.26 14.12 24.98
CA VAL A 611 19.34 15.11 23.91
C VAL A 611 17.97 15.71 23.61
N LEU A 612 16.92 14.88 23.61
CA LEU A 612 15.55 15.32 23.34
C LEU A 612 14.82 15.84 24.59
N ALA A 613 15.40 15.69 25.78
CA ALA A 613 14.80 16.15 27.03
C ALA A 613 14.53 17.66 26.99
N GLY A 614 13.27 18.04 27.22
CA GLY A 614 12.82 19.44 27.21
C GLY A 614 12.54 20.03 25.82
N ARG A 615 12.81 19.31 24.72
CA ARG A 615 12.54 19.74 23.34
C ARG A 615 11.25 19.16 22.75
N ILE A 616 10.74 18.09 23.36
CA ILE A 616 9.48 17.46 22.99
C ILE A 616 8.34 18.17 23.72
N ASP A 617 7.25 18.43 23.00
CA ASP A 617 6.02 18.99 23.56
C ASP A 617 5.54 18.16 24.77
N PRO A 618 5.30 18.80 25.94
CA PRO A 618 4.92 18.08 27.15
C PRO A 618 3.52 17.46 27.06
N ASP A 619 2.63 18.02 26.23
CA ASP A 619 1.29 17.47 26.01
C ASP A 619 1.36 16.37 24.94
N ARG A 620 1.34 15.12 25.42
CA ARG A 620 1.47 13.93 24.59
C ARG A 620 0.12 13.22 24.50
N PRO A 621 -0.54 13.21 23.32
CA PRO A 621 -1.82 12.53 23.16
C PRO A 621 -1.67 11.01 23.41
N ALA A 622 -2.59 10.47 24.21
CA ALA A 622 -2.55 9.08 24.69
C ALA A 622 -3.26 8.09 23.75
N ASP A 623 -4.26 8.56 22.99
CA ASP A 623 -5.12 7.76 22.13
C ASP A 623 -5.45 8.43 20.78
N GLU A 624 -6.18 7.74 19.89
CA GLU A 624 -6.56 8.25 18.57
C GLU A 624 -7.40 9.52 18.65
N ALA A 625 -8.31 9.61 19.63
CA ALA A 625 -9.19 10.77 19.79
C ALA A 625 -8.39 12.01 20.21
N ALA A 626 -7.42 11.84 21.12
CA ALA A 626 -6.49 12.89 21.52
C ALA A 626 -5.58 13.32 20.36
N VAL A 627 -5.09 12.38 19.54
CA VAL A 627 -4.32 12.70 18.32
C VAL A 627 -5.17 13.53 17.35
N ARG A 628 -6.42 13.12 17.09
CA ARG A 628 -7.36 13.85 16.23
C ARG A 628 -7.63 15.26 16.75
N ALA A 629 -7.87 15.40 18.05
CA ALA A 629 -8.06 16.70 18.70
C ALA A 629 -6.82 17.59 18.55
N ARG A 630 -5.63 17.01 18.72
CA ARG A 630 -4.35 17.71 18.56
C ARG A 630 -4.13 18.19 17.13
N VAL A 631 -4.40 17.35 16.13
CA VAL A 631 -4.34 17.74 14.71
C VAL A 631 -5.32 18.88 14.44
N ALA A 632 -6.57 18.77 14.88
CA ALA A 632 -7.59 19.79 14.67
C ALA A 632 -7.25 21.15 15.31
N ALA A 633 -6.66 21.14 16.50
CA ALA A 633 -6.30 22.37 17.22
C ALA A 633 -5.04 23.03 16.67
N ASP A 634 -4.01 22.25 16.39
CA ASP A 634 -2.65 22.80 16.21
C ASP A 634 -2.12 22.69 14.79
N LEU A 635 -2.56 21.70 14.01
CA LEU A 635 -1.96 21.36 12.72
C LEU A 635 -2.90 21.64 11.55
N ALA A 636 -4.22 21.59 11.75
CA ALA A 636 -5.21 21.96 10.76
C ALA A 636 -5.03 23.39 10.21
N PRO A 637 -4.56 24.39 10.99
CA PRO A 637 -4.23 25.71 10.45
C PRO A 637 -3.11 25.70 9.39
N LEU A 638 -2.34 24.61 9.26
CA LEU A 638 -1.32 24.42 8.23
C LEU A 638 -1.89 23.86 6.92
N ALA A 639 -3.16 23.44 6.91
CA ALA A 639 -3.82 23.00 5.70
C ALA A 639 -4.07 24.21 4.78
N PRO A 640 -3.81 24.08 3.46
CA PRO A 640 -3.98 25.19 2.53
C PRO A 640 -5.46 25.54 2.28
N VAL A 641 -6.36 24.60 2.56
CA VAL A 641 -7.80 24.70 2.39
C VAL A 641 -8.53 23.84 3.42
N VAL A 642 -9.79 24.17 3.70
CA VAL A 642 -10.65 23.36 4.58
C VAL A 642 -11.99 23.10 3.90
N LEU A 643 -12.44 21.84 3.91
CA LEU A 643 -13.76 21.41 3.45
C LEU A 643 -14.66 21.11 4.64
N GLU A 644 -15.73 21.88 4.81
CA GLU A 644 -16.62 21.76 5.97
C GLU A 644 -17.42 20.46 5.98
N GLY A 645 -17.63 19.88 7.18
CA GLY A 645 -18.56 18.77 7.37
C GLY A 645 -18.02 17.38 6.99
N GLY A 646 -16.69 17.20 6.96
CA GLY A 646 -16.03 15.91 6.78
C GLY A 646 -14.52 16.04 6.52
N PRO A 647 -13.86 14.96 6.05
CA PRO A 647 -12.45 14.99 5.69
C PRO A 647 -12.13 15.96 4.53
N THR A 648 -10.95 16.58 4.57
CA THR A 648 -10.40 17.43 3.51
C THR A 648 -9.32 16.68 2.76
N TRP A 649 -9.70 15.87 1.78
CA TRP A 649 -8.73 15.21 0.90
C TRP A 649 -8.17 16.23 -0.08
N CYS A 650 -6.90 16.61 0.10
CA CYS A 650 -6.26 17.56 -0.80
C CYS A 650 -4.77 17.28 -1.03
N ALA A 651 -4.27 17.85 -2.13
CA ALA A 651 -2.86 17.96 -2.45
C ALA A 651 -2.54 19.41 -2.81
N ALA A 652 -1.34 19.87 -2.43
CA ALA A 652 -0.87 21.21 -2.69
C ALA A 652 0.56 21.18 -3.23
N MET A 653 0.77 21.84 -4.37
CA MET A 653 2.04 21.88 -5.08
C MET A 653 2.40 23.34 -5.34
N ARG A 654 3.57 23.78 -4.88
CA ARG A 654 4.14 25.07 -5.22
C ARG A 654 4.73 25.01 -6.61
N VAL A 655 4.33 25.94 -7.47
CA VAL A 655 4.86 26.11 -8.83
C VAL A 655 5.34 27.57 -8.97
N PRO A 656 6.17 27.91 -9.97
CA PRO A 656 6.63 29.30 -10.14
C PRO A 656 5.44 30.27 -10.27
N GLY A 657 5.31 31.22 -9.34
CA GLY A 657 4.27 32.25 -9.40
C GLY A 657 2.89 31.82 -8.90
N ALA A 658 2.70 30.58 -8.42
CA ALA A 658 1.38 30.09 -8.01
C ALA A 658 1.40 28.87 -7.05
N LEU A 659 0.25 28.61 -6.46
CA LEU A 659 -0.06 27.38 -5.71
C LEU A 659 -1.11 26.55 -6.48
N ARG A 660 -0.78 25.31 -6.82
CA ARG A 660 -1.74 24.33 -7.34
C ARG A 660 -2.37 23.55 -6.21
N LEU A 661 -3.70 23.50 -6.18
CA LEU A 661 -4.49 22.76 -5.22
C LEU A 661 -5.40 21.78 -5.95
N ALA A 662 -5.44 20.54 -5.47
CA ALA A 662 -6.44 19.56 -5.88
C ALA A 662 -7.21 19.12 -4.63
N ILE A 663 -8.55 19.18 -4.68
CA ILE A 663 -9.44 18.83 -3.58
C ILE A 663 -10.48 17.83 -4.06
N LEU A 664 -10.77 16.80 -3.27
CA LEU A 664 -11.88 15.87 -3.49
C LEU A 664 -12.96 16.06 -2.41
N ASN A 665 -14.21 16.30 -2.85
CA ASN A 665 -15.36 16.08 -2.01
C ASN A 665 -15.84 14.62 -2.15
N ASP A 666 -15.35 13.71 -1.32
CA ASP A 666 -15.73 12.29 -1.34
C ASP A 666 -17.05 11.96 -0.63
N ALA A 667 -17.86 12.96 -0.26
CA ALA A 667 -19.16 12.75 0.36
C ALA A 667 -20.26 12.53 -0.70
N ASP A 668 -21.40 12.02 -0.26
CA ASP A 668 -22.63 11.87 -1.05
C ASP A 668 -23.44 13.18 -1.17
N ARG A 669 -22.94 14.25 -0.57
CA ARG A 669 -23.60 15.57 -0.53
C ARG A 669 -22.63 16.71 -0.86
N PRO A 670 -23.15 17.86 -1.32
CA PRO A 670 -22.35 19.06 -1.46
C PRO A 670 -21.75 19.51 -0.13
N ARG A 671 -20.53 20.06 -0.17
CA ARG A 671 -19.81 20.62 0.99
C ARG A 671 -19.25 22.00 0.66
N ILE A 672 -18.99 22.78 1.70
CA ILE A 672 -18.47 24.15 1.58
C ILE A 672 -16.96 24.12 1.71
N LEU A 673 -16.25 24.53 0.66
CA LEU A 673 -14.82 24.77 0.67
C LEU A 673 -14.54 26.21 1.06
N ARG A 674 -13.65 26.41 2.03
CA ARG A 674 -13.14 27.74 2.37
C ARG A 674 -11.68 27.88 1.93
N PRO A 675 -11.37 28.81 1.00
CA PRO A 675 -10.00 29.13 0.67
C PRO A 675 -9.31 29.85 1.83
N ALA A 676 -7.98 29.76 1.92
CA ALA A 676 -7.18 30.56 2.85
C ALA A 676 -7.37 32.08 2.59
N GLU A 677 -7.25 32.90 3.64
CA GLU A 677 -7.53 34.35 3.58
C GLU A 677 -6.64 35.07 2.54
N GLY A 678 -7.27 35.82 1.62
CA GLY A 678 -6.60 36.61 0.58
C GLY A 678 -7.51 36.83 -0.63
N ARG A 679 -7.30 37.91 -1.40
CA ARG A 679 -7.95 38.07 -2.71
C ARG A 679 -6.97 37.63 -3.78
N ALA A 680 -7.25 36.50 -4.42
CA ALA A 680 -6.48 36.03 -5.57
C ALA A 680 -7.39 35.73 -6.77
N SER A 681 -6.86 35.94 -7.97
CA SER A 681 -7.38 35.27 -9.18
C SER A 681 -6.88 33.83 -9.19
N ALA A 682 -7.75 32.90 -9.56
CA ALA A 682 -7.35 31.50 -9.75
C ALA A 682 -7.91 30.95 -11.06
N THR A 683 -7.15 30.05 -11.68
CA THR A 683 -7.62 29.27 -12.82
C THR A 683 -8.08 27.91 -12.33
N ARG A 684 -9.34 27.55 -12.55
CA ARG A 684 -9.84 26.18 -12.40
C ARG A 684 -9.41 25.35 -13.61
N TRP A 685 -8.86 24.18 -13.34
CA TRP A 685 -8.51 23.15 -14.29
C TRP A 685 -9.53 22.03 -14.17
N HIS A 686 -10.15 21.64 -15.28
CA HIS A 686 -11.22 20.66 -15.31
C HIS A 686 -10.65 19.30 -15.71
N PRO A 687 -10.30 18.40 -14.77
CA PRO A 687 -9.77 17.08 -15.12
C PRO A 687 -10.80 16.23 -15.89
N GLU A 688 -12.09 16.48 -15.74
CA GLU A 688 -13.18 15.76 -16.38
C GLU A 688 -13.17 15.90 -17.92
N ASP A 689 -12.78 17.08 -18.43
CA ASP A 689 -12.91 17.40 -19.86
C ASP A 689 -11.70 18.14 -20.46
N GLY A 690 -10.69 18.46 -19.65
CA GLY A 690 -9.48 19.15 -20.09
C GLY A 690 -9.64 20.65 -20.30
N ARG A 691 -10.71 21.30 -19.82
CA ARG A 691 -10.89 22.76 -19.94
C ARG A 691 -10.21 23.54 -18.82
N ARG A 692 -10.11 24.86 -19.02
CA ARG A 692 -9.67 25.83 -18.01
C ARG A 692 -10.67 26.99 -17.93
N THR A 693 -10.98 27.43 -16.72
CA THR A 693 -11.87 28.57 -16.48
C THR A 693 -11.29 29.49 -15.40
N GLU A 694 -11.43 30.80 -15.58
CA GLU A 694 -11.04 31.78 -14.56
C GLU A 694 -12.11 31.86 -13.48
N ILE A 695 -11.69 31.81 -12.21
CA ILE A 695 -12.56 31.86 -11.04
C ILE A 695 -12.01 32.86 -10.01
N GLY A 696 -12.90 33.38 -9.16
CA GLY A 696 -12.50 34.13 -7.97
C GLY A 696 -12.05 33.20 -6.85
N TRP A 697 -10.97 33.56 -6.16
CA TRP A 697 -10.43 32.81 -5.02
C TRP A 697 -10.40 33.68 -3.75
N ASP A 698 -11.58 34.11 -3.32
CA ASP A 698 -11.75 34.99 -2.15
C ASP A 698 -13.04 34.72 -1.34
N ARG A 699 -13.83 33.71 -1.73
CA ARG A 699 -15.13 33.38 -1.15
C ARG A 699 -15.28 31.88 -0.94
N ALA A 700 -16.17 31.51 -0.01
CA ALA A 700 -16.55 30.12 0.15
C ALA A 700 -17.18 29.58 -1.15
N MET A 701 -16.81 28.36 -1.52
CA MET A 701 -17.29 27.67 -2.72
C MET A 701 -18.08 26.44 -2.32
N VAL A 702 -19.08 26.07 -3.11
CA VAL A 702 -19.79 24.80 -2.94
C VAL A 702 -19.15 23.79 -3.89
N LEU A 703 -18.65 22.69 -3.33
CA LEU A 703 -18.20 21.53 -4.09
C LEU A 703 -19.31 20.48 -4.02
N GLY A 704 -19.80 20.05 -5.18
CA GLY A 704 -20.77 18.97 -5.31
C GLY A 704 -20.26 17.64 -4.76
N ALA A 705 -21.17 16.71 -4.51
CA ALA A 705 -20.83 15.33 -4.14
C ALA A 705 -19.89 14.71 -5.18
N GLN A 706 -18.83 14.04 -4.75
CA GLN A 706 -17.79 13.42 -5.58
C GLN A 706 -17.02 14.37 -6.52
N GLU A 707 -17.19 15.70 -6.37
CA GLU A 707 -16.51 16.70 -7.22
C GLU A 707 -15.01 16.78 -6.89
N ILE A 708 -14.19 16.91 -7.94
CA ILE A 708 -12.78 17.27 -7.84
C ILE A 708 -12.62 18.73 -8.25
N LEU A 709 -11.94 19.51 -7.43
CA LEU A 709 -11.55 20.86 -7.75
C LEU A 709 -10.03 20.93 -7.91
N CYS A 710 -9.55 21.14 -9.14
CA CYS A 710 -8.16 21.49 -9.42
C CYS A 710 -8.06 22.99 -9.72
N VAL A 711 -7.24 23.72 -8.97
CA VAL A 711 -7.10 25.17 -9.10
C VAL A 711 -5.65 25.59 -8.99
N GLU A 712 -5.27 26.54 -9.84
CA GLU A 712 -3.97 27.22 -9.78
C GLU A 712 -4.23 28.65 -9.31
N VAL A 713 -3.72 28.99 -8.12
CA VAL A 713 -3.96 30.26 -7.45
C VAL A 713 -2.69 31.10 -7.56
N ALA A 714 -2.77 32.29 -8.16
CA ALA A 714 -1.62 33.16 -8.35
C ALA A 714 -1.01 33.63 -7.02
N ASP A 715 0.31 33.87 -7.01
CA ASP A 715 1.04 34.30 -5.82
C ASP A 715 0.50 35.63 -5.23
N GLY A 716 0.40 35.65 -3.90
CA GLY A 716 -0.35 36.65 -3.12
C GLY A 716 -1.18 36.04 -1.98
N VAL A 717 -1.29 34.71 -1.93
CA VAL A 717 -1.87 33.96 -0.81
C VAL A 717 -0.79 33.69 0.24
N GLU A 718 -0.89 34.33 1.40
CA GLU A 718 -0.07 33.98 2.56
C GLU A 718 -0.46 32.59 3.06
N VAL A 719 0.33 31.56 2.71
CA VAL A 719 0.28 30.29 3.46
C VAL A 719 0.97 30.56 4.79
N ARG A 720 0.19 30.62 5.87
CA ARG A 720 0.72 30.89 7.22
C ARG A 720 1.65 29.75 7.64
N GLU A 721 2.91 30.06 7.88
CA GLU A 721 3.80 29.17 8.63
C GLU A 721 3.36 29.10 10.11
N ALA A 722 3.62 27.98 10.76
CA ALA A 722 3.26 27.71 12.16
C ALA A 722 3.82 28.74 13.18
N ASN A 723 4.74 29.60 12.76
CA ASN A 723 5.42 30.61 13.57
C ASN A 723 4.80 32.02 13.45
N GLY A 724 3.75 32.22 12.64
CA GLY A 724 3.07 33.51 12.50
C GLY A 724 3.86 34.60 11.78
N ARG A 725 4.94 34.27 11.04
CA ARG A 725 5.65 35.23 10.19
C ARG A 725 5.20 35.12 8.73
N ALA A 726 4.80 36.25 8.16
CA ALA A 726 4.65 36.42 6.72
C ALA A 726 6.05 36.49 6.08
N VAL A 727 6.33 35.59 5.12
CA VAL A 727 7.49 35.73 4.24
C VAL A 727 7.00 36.37 2.94
N ARG A 728 7.42 37.62 2.70
CA ARG A 728 7.37 38.21 1.36
C ARG A 728 8.60 37.77 0.61
N GLU A 729 8.41 37.25 -0.60
CA GLU A 729 9.51 36.95 -1.49
C GLU A 729 10.17 38.26 -1.96
N GLY A 730 11.46 38.37 -1.69
CA GLY A 730 12.31 39.51 -1.99
C GLY A 730 13.70 39.22 -1.41
N ASP A 731 14.67 39.01 -2.29
CA ASP A 731 16.08 38.68 -2.04
C ASP A 731 16.41 37.18 -1.85
N GLY A 732 16.08 36.38 -2.86
CA GLY A 732 16.80 35.15 -3.18
C GLY A 732 17.02 35.10 -4.68
N ALA A 733 18.26 35.32 -5.14
CA ALA A 733 18.58 35.38 -6.56
C ALA A 733 18.13 34.10 -7.28
N ALA A 734 17.16 34.25 -8.18
CA ALA A 734 16.77 33.22 -9.14
C ALA A 734 17.98 32.89 -10.03
N VAL A 735 18.40 31.63 -10.02
CA VAL A 735 19.19 31.07 -11.12
C VAL A 735 18.18 30.45 -12.09
N PRO A 736 18.10 30.91 -13.36
CA PRO A 736 17.16 30.38 -14.31
C PRO A 736 17.53 28.94 -14.67
N VAL A 737 16.56 28.04 -14.60
CA VAL A 737 16.67 26.70 -15.20
C VAL A 737 16.07 26.83 -16.59
N ASP A 738 16.93 27.03 -17.58
CA ASP A 738 16.51 26.97 -18.99
C ASP A 738 16.08 25.54 -19.34
N ALA A 739 15.00 25.48 -20.10
CA ALA A 739 14.39 24.29 -20.64
C ALA A 739 15.32 23.58 -21.65
N GLU A 740 15.10 22.27 -21.78
CA GLU A 740 15.75 21.31 -22.67
C GLU A 740 17.23 21.04 -22.37
N HIS A 741 17.54 19.83 -21.88
CA HIS A 741 18.65 18.97 -22.33
C HIS A 741 18.46 17.57 -21.74
N SER A 742 18.45 16.55 -22.60
CA SER A 742 18.59 15.15 -22.23
C SER A 742 19.93 14.95 -21.51
N LEU A 743 19.94 14.36 -20.33
CA LEU A 743 21.16 13.94 -19.66
C LEU A 743 21.22 12.41 -19.62
N ASP A 744 21.71 11.84 -20.71
CA ASP A 744 22.45 10.56 -20.66
C ASP A 744 23.64 10.79 -19.73
N THR A 745 23.65 10.12 -18.58
CA THR A 745 24.81 10.08 -17.69
C THR A 745 25.34 8.65 -17.67
N GLU A 746 26.42 8.40 -18.41
CA GLU A 746 27.18 7.15 -18.30
C GLU A 746 27.82 7.07 -16.91
N ILE A 747 27.42 6.06 -16.14
CA ILE A 747 27.98 5.73 -14.83
C ILE A 747 28.96 4.56 -15.02
N HIS A 748 30.25 4.77 -14.78
CA HIS A 748 31.22 3.68 -14.69
C HIS A 748 31.28 3.12 -13.26
N PRO A 749 31.21 1.78 -13.07
CA PRO A 749 31.19 1.16 -11.74
C PRO A 749 32.59 1.12 -11.10
N SER A 750 32.66 1.43 -9.80
CA SER A 750 33.77 1.10 -8.90
C SER A 750 33.36 -0.09 -8.01
N PRO A 751 34.26 -1.05 -7.69
CA PRO A 751 33.91 -2.33 -7.10
C PRO A 751 33.68 -2.32 -5.57
N GLN A 752 33.28 -1.18 -4.99
CA GLN A 752 32.94 -1.07 -3.56
C GLN A 752 31.62 -0.32 -3.42
N GLY A 753 30.55 -1.04 -3.05
CA GLY A 753 29.16 -0.58 -3.02
C GLY A 753 28.86 0.50 -1.98
N ARG A 754 29.30 1.74 -2.24
CA ARG A 754 28.80 2.95 -1.60
C ARG A 754 28.52 4.00 -2.67
N VAL A 755 27.25 4.16 -3.05
CA VAL A 755 26.83 5.29 -3.89
C VAL A 755 26.68 6.49 -2.97
N ARG A 756 27.71 7.34 -2.96
CA ARG A 756 27.65 8.68 -2.37
C ARG A 756 27.35 9.65 -3.51
N ALA A 757 26.21 10.32 -3.46
CA ALA A 757 25.95 11.45 -4.35
C ALA A 757 26.82 12.63 -3.89
N GLU A 758 27.96 12.84 -4.54
CA GLU A 758 28.78 14.05 -4.31
C GLU A 758 28.28 15.18 -5.21
N ARG A 759 27.72 16.24 -4.60
CA ARG A 759 27.66 17.56 -5.23
C ARG A 759 29.07 18.15 -5.23
N GLY A 760 29.58 18.46 -6.41
CA GLY A 760 30.90 19.07 -6.57
C GLY A 760 31.00 20.46 -5.94
N GLY A 761 32.14 20.72 -5.29
CA GLY A 761 32.68 22.07 -5.09
C GLY A 761 33.13 22.42 -3.66
N GLY A 762 34.44 22.34 -3.41
CA GLY A 762 35.11 23.11 -2.34
C GLY A 762 35.72 22.29 -1.18
N VAL A 763 36.92 21.76 -1.38
CA VAL A 763 37.74 21.13 -0.34
C VAL A 763 38.43 22.20 0.53
N ALA A 764 38.24 22.12 1.85
CA ALA A 764 39.20 22.65 2.83
C ALA A 764 39.71 21.48 3.69
N LEU A 765 40.95 21.07 3.44
CA LEU A 765 41.68 20.03 4.19
C LEU A 765 42.48 20.67 5.34
N PHE A 766 42.41 20.11 6.53
CA PHE A 766 43.49 20.17 7.53
C PHE A 766 43.70 18.80 8.21
N PRO A 767 44.92 18.47 8.67
CA PRO A 767 45.39 17.09 8.80
C PRO A 767 45.46 16.56 10.25
N VAL A 768 45.32 15.23 10.37
CA VAL A 768 46.20 14.29 11.13
C VAL A 768 45.95 13.98 12.65
N TYR A 769 45.52 12.72 12.85
CA TYR A 769 45.92 11.63 13.80
C TYR A 769 45.59 11.60 15.34
N PRO A 770 45.39 10.38 15.90
CA PRO A 770 44.89 10.08 17.27
C PRO A 770 46.06 9.89 18.27
N PRO A 771 45.86 9.68 19.61
CA PRO A 771 45.64 8.31 20.14
C PRO A 771 45.02 8.15 21.58
N VAL A 772 44.79 6.88 21.94
CA VAL A 772 44.90 6.24 23.28
C VAL A 772 43.70 6.21 24.26
N LEU A 773 43.29 4.95 24.53
CA LEU A 773 42.60 4.41 25.71
C LEU A 773 43.40 4.63 27.00
N ASP A 774 42.74 5.08 28.09
CA ASP A 774 42.81 4.43 29.41
C ASP A 774 42.04 5.20 30.52
N ARG A 775 41.35 4.41 31.37
CA ARG A 775 40.87 4.69 32.74
C ARG A 775 39.74 5.71 32.93
N ILE A 776 38.62 5.23 33.48
CA ILE A 776 38.27 5.36 34.90
C ILE A 776 37.28 4.23 35.24
N GLU A 777 37.82 3.14 35.79
CA GLU A 777 37.15 2.39 36.84
C GLU A 777 37.53 3.02 38.19
N ALA A 778 36.59 2.98 39.12
CA ALA A 778 36.70 3.12 40.58
C ALA A 778 35.97 4.33 41.20
N GLN A 779 35.17 3.96 42.22
CA GLN A 779 34.56 4.76 43.28
C GLN A 779 33.29 5.54 42.92
N LEU A 780 32.14 4.96 43.26
CA LEU A 780 31.51 5.24 44.54
C LEU A 780 30.65 4.04 44.98
N ASP A 781 31.08 3.41 46.05
CA ASP A 781 30.39 2.36 46.77
C ASP A 781 30.06 2.89 48.18
N GLN A 782 28.96 2.40 48.76
CA GLN A 782 28.53 2.47 50.18
C GLN A 782 27.68 3.65 50.69
N ASN A 783 26.38 3.39 50.87
CA ASN A 783 25.68 3.31 52.17
C ASN A 783 24.24 2.79 51.93
N ALA A 784 23.90 1.53 52.29
CA ALA A 784 23.25 1.10 53.55
C ALA A 784 21.96 1.91 53.88
N SER A 785 20.78 1.37 54.20
CA SER A 785 20.26 0.02 54.51
C SER A 785 18.78 0.19 54.95
N GLY A 786 17.89 -0.79 54.71
CA GLY A 786 16.72 -1.02 55.57
C GLY A 786 15.33 -1.07 54.90
N PRO A 787 14.43 -2.01 55.28
CA PRO A 787 13.37 -2.51 54.39
C PRO A 787 11.94 -2.08 54.76
N THR A 788 11.00 -2.14 53.80
CA THR A 788 9.57 -2.32 54.10
C THR A 788 8.90 -3.26 53.10
N ARG A 789 8.09 -4.16 53.66
CA ARG A 789 7.32 -5.23 53.01
C ARG A 789 5.89 -4.78 52.71
N LYS A 790 5.37 -5.39 51.63
CA LYS A 790 3.99 -5.87 51.37
C LYS A 790 2.89 -4.88 50.98
N GLY A 791 2.27 -5.19 49.84
CA GLY A 791 0.94 -4.79 49.43
C GLY A 791 0.63 -5.22 47.99
N ASP A 792 0.54 -6.53 47.75
CA ASP A 792 0.00 -7.13 46.51
C ASP A 792 -1.51 -7.34 46.68
N PRO A 793 -2.36 -6.94 45.72
CA PRO A 793 -3.74 -7.37 45.73
C PRO A 793 -4.24 -7.85 44.37
N PHE A 794 -3.82 -9.00 43.83
CA PHE A 794 -4.69 -9.75 42.90
C PHE A 794 -4.54 -11.27 43.00
N ARG A 795 -5.50 -11.90 43.69
CA ARG A 795 -6.05 -13.22 43.37
C ARG A 795 -7.56 -13.11 43.25
N PRO A 796 -8.16 -13.86 42.33
CA PRO A 796 -9.16 -14.81 42.79
C PRO A 796 -8.88 -16.23 42.29
N SER A 797 -9.21 -17.17 43.18
CA SER A 797 -9.16 -18.62 43.04
C SER A 797 -10.51 -19.18 42.57
N GLY A 798 -10.49 -20.19 41.70
CA GLY A 798 -11.62 -21.10 41.47
C GLY A 798 -11.42 -22.00 40.23
N PRO A 799 -11.67 -23.33 40.31
CA PRO A 799 -11.31 -24.28 39.25
C PRO A 799 -12.42 -24.42 38.19
N LEU A 800 -12.06 -24.68 36.94
CA LEU A 800 -12.98 -25.11 35.88
C LEU A 800 -12.55 -26.49 35.31
N PRO A 801 -13.53 -27.33 34.91
CA PRO A 801 -13.31 -28.73 34.57
C PRO A 801 -12.80 -28.94 33.14
N ALA A 802 -12.35 -30.17 32.88
CA ALA A 802 -11.78 -30.65 31.63
C ALA A 802 -12.84 -31.03 30.57
N SER A 803 -12.34 -31.08 29.33
CA SER A 803 -12.83 -31.70 28.08
C SER A 803 -13.93 -31.00 27.29
N GLU A 804 -13.58 -30.47 26.11
CA GLU A 804 -13.88 -31.04 24.77
C GLU A 804 -12.96 -30.41 23.71
N SER A 805 -12.68 -31.14 22.62
CA SER A 805 -11.58 -31.00 21.65
C SER A 805 -11.31 -29.60 21.05
N PRO A 806 -10.04 -29.22 20.77
CA PRO A 806 -9.74 -27.97 20.09
C PRO A 806 -9.94 -28.11 18.57
N ALA A 807 -10.88 -27.32 18.04
CA ALA A 807 -10.86 -26.92 16.65
C ALA A 807 -9.57 -26.12 16.38
N SER A 808 -8.90 -26.43 15.28
CA SER A 808 -7.68 -25.78 14.81
C SER A 808 -7.83 -24.26 14.75
N SER A 809 -7.02 -23.54 15.51
CA SER A 809 -6.93 -22.09 15.49
C SER A 809 -6.41 -21.62 14.13
N ALA A 810 -7.27 -20.86 13.44
CA ALA A 810 -6.99 -20.20 12.18
C ALA A 810 -5.93 -19.10 12.32
N PHE A 811 -5.34 -18.72 11.19
CA PHE A 811 -4.73 -17.41 10.98
C PHE A 811 -5.68 -16.31 11.42
N GLY A 812 -5.47 -15.83 12.64
CA GLY A 812 -6.16 -14.68 13.19
C GLY A 812 -5.64 -13.43 12.50
N PHE A 813 -6.24 -13.10 11.36
CA PHE A 813 -6.36 -11.69 10.98
C PHE A 813 -7.20 -11.05 12.07
N ALA A 814 -6.72 -9.95 12.67
CA ALA A 814 -7.45 -9.29 13.73
C ALA A 814 -8.85 -8.95 13.22
N SER A 815 -9.85 -9.71 13.66
CA SER A 815 -11.22 -9.22 13.65
C SER A 815 -11.21 -7.89 14.42
N PRO A 816 -11.95 -6.87 13.98
CA PRO A 816 -12.19 -5.73 14.84
C PRO A 816 -12.70 -6.26 16.19
N PRO A 817 -12.32 -5.65 17.34
CA PRO A 817 -12.79 -6.13 18.63
C PRO A 817 -14.31 -6.30 18.57
N GLU A 818 -14.80 -7.48 18.95
CA GLU A 818 -16.23 -7.78 19.08
C GLU A 818 -16.83 -6.92 20.22
N GLY A 819 -17.02 -5.64 19.94
CA GLY A 819 -17.99 -4.79 20.58
C GLY A 819 -19.24 -4.83 19.72
N LYS A 820 -20.31 -5.43 20.22
CA LYS A 820 -21.67 -5.07 19.80
C LYS A 820 -21.93 -3.65 20.27
N ASP A 821 -21.32 -2.69 19.61
CA ASP A 821 -21.75 -1.29 19.69
C ASP A 821 -22.53 -1.04 18.42
N ASP A 822 -23.85 -0.94 18.59
CA ASP A 822 -24.74 -0.36 17.60
C ASP A 822 -24.08 0.90 17.05
N TRP A 823 -23.66 0.87 15.79
CA TRP A 823 -23.21 2.04 15.08
C TRP A 823 -24.43 2.94 14.85
N GLN A 824 -24.82 3.69 15.89
CA GLN A 824 -25.73 4.81 15.75
C GLN A 824 -24.89 6.05 15.43
N PRO A 825 -25.19 6.79 14.35
CA PRO A 825 -24.50 8.02 14.03
C PRO A 825 -24.78 9.05 15.14
N HIS A 826 -23.85 9.22 16.06
CA HIS A 826 -23.92 10.29 17.05
C HIS A 826 -23.52 11.61 16.37
N ALA A 827 -24.53 12.37 15.98
CA ALA A 827 -24.38 13.77 15.59
C ALA A 827 -23.93 14.59 16.81
N ILE A 828 -22.63 14.88 16.89
CA ILE A 828 -22.12 15.90 17.80
C ILE A 828 -22.30 17.24 17.08
N THR A 829 -23.25 18.04 17.56
CA THR A 829 -23.51 19.39 17.08
C THR A 829 -22.61 20.37 17.85
N PRO A 830 -21.65 21.07 17.22
CA PRO A 830 -21.08 22.28 17.81
C PRO A 830 -22.02 23.47 17.56
N PRO A 831 -22.21 24.39 18.52
CA PRO A 831 -23.03 25.57 18.30
C PRO A 831 -22.19 26.66 17.63
N LEU A 832 -22.52 27.01 16.40
CA LEU A 832 -22.34 28.35 15.81
C LEU A 832 -23.05 28.32 14.46
N HIS A 833 -24.24 28.94 14.39
CA HIS A 833 -25.05 29.03 13.18
C HIS A 833 -24.31 29.78 12.05
N PRO A 834 -23.93 29.12 10.94
CA PRO A 834 -23.58 29.81 9.70
C PRO A 834 -24.86 30.12 8.92
N ALA A 835 -24.85 31.21 8.14
CA ALA A 835 -25.92 31.50 7.21
C ALA A 835 -26.13 30.32 6.22
N PRO A 836 -27.38 29.99 5.84
CA PRO A 836 -27.63 28.93 4.88
C PRO A 836 -26.95 29.25 3.54
N PRO A 837 -26.48 28.23 2.80
CA PRO A 837 -25.82 28.43 1.52
C PRO A 837 -26.72 29.21 0.56
N PRO A 838 -26.17 29.96 -0.42
CA PRO A 838 -26.96 30.45 -1.53
C PRO A 838 -27.55 29.24 -2.25
N ALA A 839 -28.86 29.05 -2.13
CA ALA A 839 -29.58 27.99 -2.81
C ALA A 839 -29.37 28.13 -4.33
N GLU A 840 -29.15 27.02 -5.04
CA GLU A 840 -29.50 26.99 -6.46
C GLU A 840 -30.92 27.54 -6.57
N ALA A 841 -31.17 28.50 -7.47
CA ALA A 841 -32.50 29.07 -7.62
C ALA A 841 -33.53 27.95 -7.79
N ASP A 842 -34.58 27.98 -6.97
CA ASP A 842 -35.60 26.94 -6.96
C ASP A 842 -36.15 26.71 -8.37
N PRO A 843 -36.30 25.45 -8.80
CA PRO A 843 -36.88 25.16 -10.10
C PRO A 843 -38.28 25.75 -10.16
N ILE A 844 -38.60 26.42 -11.27
CA ILE A 844 -39.94 27.00 -11.49
C ILE A 844 -41.01 25.93 -11.76
N ALA A 845 -40.58 24.71 -12.10
CA ALA A 845 -41.42 23.51 -12.12
C ALA A 845 -40.58 22.26 -11.88
N VAL A 846 -41.18 21.28 -11.21
CA VAL A 846 -40.65 19.92 -11.04
C VAL A 846 -41.69 18.95 -11.57
N ILE A 847 -41.29 18.04 -12.47
CA ILE A 847 -42.15 16.96 -12.98
C ILE A 847 -41.51 15.63 -12.59
N ASP A 848 -42.16 14.89 -11.70
CA ASP A 848 -41.75 13.53 -11.35
C ASP A 848 -42.18 12.54 -12.43
N LEU A 849 -41.32 11.54 -12.69
CA LEU A 849 -41.49 10.56 -13.73
C LEU A 849 -41.60 9.12 -13.16
N PRO A 850 -42.65 8.78 -12.37
CA PRO A 850 -42.75 7.48 -11.69
C PRO A 850 -43.13 6.31 -12.62
N ASP A 851 -43.91 6.55 -13.67
CA ASP A 851 -44.49 5.47 -14.49
C ASP A 851 -44.11 5.54 -15.99
N GLY A 852 -44.58 4.61 -16.81
CA GLY A 852 -44.45 4.68 -18.28
C GLY A 852 -43.04 4.45 -18.81
N TRP A 853 -42.16 3.88 -17.98
CA TRP A 853 -40.83 3.44 -18.37
C TRP A 853 -40.88 2.00 -18.90
N THR A 854 -40.15 1.76 -19.98
CA THR A 854 -39.83 0.41 -20.45
C THR A 854 -38.37 0.10 -20.17
N LEU A 855 -38.07 -1.13 -19.73
CA LEU A 855 -36.72 -1.66 -19.58
C LEU A 855 -36.47 -2.70 -20.67
N ALA A 856 -35.39 -2.55 -21.40
CA ALA A 856 -34.82 -3.61 -22.25
C ALA A 856 -33.50 -4.08 -21.64
N VAL A 857 -33.35 -5.39 -21.49
CA VAL A 857 -32.09 -6.05 -21.12
C VAL A 857 -31.69 -7.01 -22.25
N PRO A 858 -30.38 -7.28 -22.46
CA PRO A 858 -29.94 -8.23 -23.47
C PRO A 858 -30.65 -9.58 -23.34
N GLY A 859 -31.21 -10.07 -24.45
CA GLY A 859 -31.92 -11.35 -24.51
C GLY A 859 -33.41 -11.30 -24.10
N ALA A 860 -33.93 -10.16 -23.65
CA ALA A 860 -35.35 -9.97 -23.35
C ALA A 860 -35.95 -8.81 -24.16
N GLY A 861 -37.24 -8.92 -24.52
CA GLY A 861 -37.98 -7.80 -25.10
C GLY A 861 -38.24 -6.68 -24.08
N PRO A 862 -38.59 -5.46 -24.52
CA PRO A 862 -38.91 -4.38 -23.59
C PRO A 862 -40.09 -4.73 -22.67
N VAL A 863 -39.92 -4.58 -21.36
CA VAL A 863 -40.95 -4.81 -20.34
C VAL A 863 -41.29 -3.51 -19.62
N GLN A 864 -42.52 -3.38 -19.12
CA GLN A 864 -42.84 -2.29 -18.19
C GLN A 864 -42.06 -2.50 -16.89
N VAL A 865 -41.53 -1.42 -16.33
CA VAL A 865 -40.66 -1.47 -15.15
C VAL A 865 -40.99 -0.35 -14.18
N ALA A 866 -40.85 -0.62 -12.89
CA ALA A 866 -40.90 0.40 -11.85
C ALA A 866 -39.50 1.01 -11.65
N VAL A 867 -39.46 2.31 -11.32
CA VAL A 867 -38.22 3.09 -11.15
C VAL A 867 -37.96 3.49 -9.68
N ASP A 868 -38.78 3.00 -8.76
CA ASP A 868 -38.71 3.22 -7.31
C ASP A 868 -38.11 2.02 -6.55
N ARG A 869 -37.66 0.98 -7.28
CA ARG A 869 -37.07 -0.26 -6.75
C ARG A 869 -36.17 -0.92 -7.79
N GLY A 870 -35.24 -1.75 -7.35
CA GLY A 870 -34.25 -2.35 -8.24
C GLY A 870 -34.76 -3.51 -9.08
N TRP A 871 -33.94 -3.95 -10.04
CA TRP A 871 -34.18 -5.08 -10.95
C TRP A 871 -34.33 -6.41 -10.22
N GLU A 872 -33.69 -6.54 -9.07
CA GLU A 872 -33.61 -7.76 -8.28
C GLU A 872 -34.95 -8.21 -7.70
N VAL A 873 -35.87 -7.28 -7.50
CA VAL A 873 -37.25 -7.55 -7.07
C VAL A 873 -38.26 -7.51 -8.22
N GLN A 874 -37.80 -7.35 -9.47
CA GLN A 874 -38.63 -7.16 -10.66
C GLN A 874 -38.41 -8.26 -11.72
N GLY A 875 -37.91 -9.42 -11.31
CA GLY A 875 -37.72 -10.59 -12.20
C GLY A 875 -36.32 -10.71 -12.82
N PHE A 876 -35.37 -9.85 -12.44
CA PHE A 876 -34.02 -9.81 -13.00
C PHE A 876 -32.93 -9.92 -11.91
N ALA A 877 -33.16 -10.69 -10.84
CA ALA A 877 -32.26 -10.86 -9.69
C ALA A 877 -30.83 -11.29 -10.01
N ALA A 878 -30.64 -12.06 -11.09
CA ALA A 878 -29.33 -12.53 -11.53
C ALA A 878 -28.69 -11.68 -12.63
N PHE A 879 -29.38 -10.62 -13.06
CA PHE A 879 -28.93 -9.82 -14.20
C PHE A 879 -27.80 -8.87 -13.77
N SER A 880 -26.67 -8.97 -14.47
CA SER A 880 -25.57 -8.01 -14.46
C SER A 880 -25.28 -7.59 -15.88
N GLY A 881 -25.31 -6.29 -16.16
CA GLY A 881 -25.19 -5.77 -17.51
C GLY A 881 -25.74 -4.35 -17.68
N THR A 882 -26.05 -4.00 -18.92
CA THR A 882 -26.73 -2.74 -19.26
C THR A 882 -28.23 -2.96 -19.38
N GLY A 883 -29.02 -2.22 -18.61
CA GLY A 883 -30.46 -2.11 -18.76
C GLY A 883 -30.83 -0.76 -19.38
N THR A 884 -31.48 -0.79 -20.54
CA THR A 884 -31.90 0.41 -21.27
C THR A 884 -33.33 0.78 -20.92
N TYR A 885 -33.49 1.89 -20.22
CA TYR A 885 -34.78 2.51 -19.93
C TYR A 885 -35.21 3.43 -21.07
N ARG A 886 -36.47 3.38 -21.50
CA ARG A 886 -37.03 4.33 -22.47
C ARG A 886 -38.39 4.85 -22.01
N ARG A 887 -38.59 6.17 -22.12
CA ARG A 887 -39.86 6.85 -21.87
C ARG A 887 -40.04 8.06 -22.79
N THR A 888 -41.27 8.24 -23.28
CA THR A 888 -41.68 9.49 -23.95
C THR A 888 -42.25 10.46 -22.91
N VAL A 889 -41.83 11.71 -22.94
CA VAL A 889 -42.26 12.76 -22.01
C VAL A 889 -42.68 14.01 -22.79
N ASP A 890 -43.73 14.68 -22.34
CA ASP A 890 -44.17 15.97 -22.90
C ASP A 890 -43.67 17.12 -22.00
N LEU A 891 -42.86 18.02 -22.54
CA LEU A 891 -42.34 19.21 -21.86
C LEU A 891 -43.30 20.39 -22.08
N PRO A 892 -44.07 20.83 -21.06
CA PRO A 892 -45.27 21.64 -21.26
C PRO A 892 -45.03 23.08 -21.74
N PHE A 893 -43.82 23.60 -21.55
CA PHE A 893 -43.47 24.97 -21.93
C PHE A 893 -41.97 25.10 -22.19
N PRO A 894 -41.54 26.15 -22.95
CA PRO A 894 -40.13 26.44 -23.17
C PRO A 894 -39.45 26.82 -21.85
N ALA A 895 -38.48 26.02 -21.41
CA ALA A 895 -37.63 26.31 -20.26
C ALA A 895 -36.29 25.57 -20.39
N ALA A 896 -35.29 26.00 -19.62
CA ALA A 896 -34.05 25.25 -19.47
C ALA A 896 -34.32 24.04 -18.56
N TRP A 897 -34.46 22.86 -19.18
CA TRP A 897 -34.79 21.62 -18.47
C TRP A 897 -33.53 20.86 -18.04
N THR A 898 -33.59 20.25 -16.87
CA THR A 898 -32.58 19.31 -16.35
C THR A 898 -33.26 18.01 -15.96
N LEU A 899 -32.73 16.88 -16.43
CA LEU A 899 -33.09 15.55 -15.90
C LEU A 899 -32.24 15.27 -14.67
N ASP A 900 -32.87 14.95 -13.55
CA ASP A 900 -32.25 14.60 -12.28
C ASP A 900 -32.64 13.16 -11.93
N LEU A 901 -31.65 12.30 -11.70
CA LEU A 901 -31.84 10.91 -11.32
C LEU A 901 -31.43 10.73 -9.85
N PRO A 902 -32.37 10.69 -8.89
CA PRO A 902 -32.02 10.79 -7.48
C PRO A 902 -31.26 9.57 -6.94
N ALA A 903 -31.49 8.38 -7.49
CA ALA A 903 -30.81 7.15 -7.09
C ALA A 903 -30.69 6.16 -8.27
N VAL A 904 -29.47 5.72 -8.55
CA VAL A 904 -29.12 4.83 -9.67
C VAL A 904 -28.12 3.79 -9.16
N GLY A 905 -28.40 2.51 -9.39
CA GLY A 905 -27.50 1.39 -9.19
C GLY A 905 -26.97 0.88 -10.54
N GLU A 906 -25.91 1.44 -11.13
CA GLU A 906 -24.88 2.31 -10.50
C GLU A 906 -24.45 3.50 -11.38
N THR A 907 -24.16 3.25 -12.66
CA THR A 907 -23.78 4.27 -13.64
C THR A 907 -24.89 4.47 -14.67
N VAL A 908 -24.95 5.64 -15.29
CA VAL A 908 -25.99 5.95 -16.28
C VAL A 908 -25.49 6.83 -17.41
N THR A 909 -25.75 6.40 -18.65
CA THR A 909 -25.64 7.22 -19.86
C THR A 909 -27.03 7.66 -20.27
N ALA A 910 -27.23 8.96 -20.52
CA ALA A 910 -28.53 9.48 -20.94
C ALA A 910 -28.52 9.93 -22.41
N ARG A 911 -29.58 9.62 -23.15
CA ARG A 911 -29.83 10.15 -24.49
C ARG A 911 -31.21 10.80 -24.57
N LEU A 912 -31.29 11.82 -25.40
CA LEU A 912 -32.49 12.62 -25.62
C LEU A 912 -32.76 12.72 -27.11
N ASP A 913 -33.86 12.10 -27.56
CA ASP A 913 -34.18 11.95 -28.98
C ASP A 913 -33.02 11.35 -29.80
N GLY A 914 -32.28 10.42 -29.19
CA GLY A 914 -31.11 9.76 -29.77
C GLY A 914 -29.79 10.53 -29.63
N VAL A 915 -29.81 11.77 -29.11
CA VAL A 915 -28.59 12.56 -28.86
C VAL A 915 -27.99 12.19 -27.51
N ASP A 916 -26.71 11.84 -27.48
CA ASP A 916 -25.96 11.50 -26.26
C ASP A 916 -25.73 12.75 -25.38
N LEU A 917 -26.13 12.66 -24.11
CA LEU A 917 -25.94 13.70 -23.08
C LEU A 917 -24.74 13.39 -22.14
N GLY A 918 -24.03 12.30 -22.41
CA GLY A 918 -22.89 11.80 -21.66
C GLY A 918 -23.27 10.77 -20.59
N THR A 919 -22.24 10.34 -19.85
CA THR A 919 -22.36 9.41 -18.72
C THR A 919 -22.24 10.16 -17.38
N ARG A 920 -22.93 9.68 -16.36
CA ARG A 920 -22.72 10.06 -14.95
C ARG A 920 -22.33 8.83 -14.13
N VAL A 921 -21.15 8.92 -13.53
CA VAL A 921 -20.51 7.86 -12.73
C VAL A 921 -20.53 8.16 -11.25
N ALA A 922 -20.46 9.43 -10.86
CA ALA A 922 -20.24 9.86 -9.48
C ALA A 922 -21.09 11.10 -9.11
N GLY A 923 -21.46 11.25 -7.84
CA GLY A 923 -22.22 12.38 -7.32
C GLY A 923 -23.63 12.56 -7.92
N ALA A 924 -24.05 13.81 -8.11
CA ALA A 924 -25.39 14.13 -8.62
C ALA A 924 -25.56 13.67 -10.09
N ARG A 925 -26.54 12.81 -10.35
CA ARG A 925 -26.81 12.25 -11.68
C ARG A 925 -27.75 13.17 -12.49
N ARG A 926 -27.22 14.33 -12.91
CA ARG A 926 -27.97 15.39 -13.62
C ARG A 926 -27.51 15.58 -15.06
N PHE A 927 -28.47 15.76 -15.97
CA PHE A 927 -28.27 16.00 -17.39
C PHE A 927 -29.01 17.26 -17.85
N ALA A 928 -28.28 18.19 -18.44
CA ALA A 928 -28.89 19.36 -19.06
C ALA A 928 -29.60 18.94 -20.35
N LEU A 929 -30.91 19.19 -20.41
CA LEU A 929 -31.69 19.01 -21.63
C LEU A 929 -31.69 20.31 -22.45
N GLY A 930 -31.28 21.45 -21.90
CA GLY A 930 -31.30 22.74 -22.58
C GLY A 930 -32.72 23.31 -22.71
N ILE A 931 -32.84 24.41 -23.48
CA ILE A 931 -34.11 25.13 -23.63
C ILE A 931 -34.99 24.43 -24.67
N ARG A 932 -36.14 23.89 -24.24
CA ARG A 932 -37.06 23.16 -25.13
C ARG A 932 -38.49 23.06 -24.58
N ALA A 933 -39.41 22.70 -25.47
CA ALA A 933 -40.81 22.35 -25.20
C ALA A 933 -41.27 21.25 -26.16
N GLY A 934 -42.38 20.59 -25.84
CA GLY A 934 -42.97 19.53 -26.67
C GLY A 934 -42.50 18.12 -26.29
N ARG A 935 -42.83 17.16 -27.14
CA ARG A 935 -42.59 15.73 -26.91
C ARG A 935 -41.13 15.37 -27.14
N VAL A 936 -40.54 14.66 -26.18
CA VAL A 936 -39.17 14.13 -26.23
C VAL A 936 -39.12 12.67 -25.80
N VAL A 937 -38.12 11.94 -26.28
CA VAL A 937 -37.82 10.57 -25.85
C VAL A 937 -36.56 10.57 -24.99
N LEU A 938 -36.71 10.13 -23.75
CA LEU A 938 -35.59 9.85 -22.85
C LEU A 938 -35.20 8.38 -22.99
N GLU A 939 -33.90 8.15 -23.16
CA GLU A 939 -33.29 6.83 -23.09
C GLU A 939 -32.16 6.86 -22.05
N LEU A 940 -32.15 5.90 -21.12
CA LEU A 940 -31.14 5.80 -20.07
C LEU A 940 -30.52 4.40 -20.09
N ASP A 941 -29.25 4.30 -20.41
CA ASP A 941 -28.49 3.06 -20.25
C ASP A 941 -27.94 3.02 -18.83
N VAL A 942 -28.53 2.21 -17.96
CA VAL A 942 -28.07 2.01 -16.59
C VAL A 942 -27.23 0.73 -16.53
N ARG A 943 -26.07 0.79 -15.87
CA ARG A 943 -25.18 -0.36 -15.68
C ARG A 943 -24.95 -0.62 -14.20
N ASN A 944 -25.17 -1.85 -13.76
CA ASN A 944 -24.93 -2.29 -12.39
C ASN A 944 -23.54 -2.94 -12.24
N THR A 945 -23.31 -3.70 -11.17
CA THR A 945 -22.08 -4.46 -10.94
C THR A 945 -22.25 -5.92 -11.35
N ALA A 946 -21.14 -6.66 -11.44
CA ALA A 946 -21.15 -8.07 -11.80
C ALA A 946 -21.61 -9.01 -10.65
N ALA A 947 -21.78 -8.48 -9.44
CA ALA A 947 -22.16 -9.24 -8.25
C ALA A 947 -23.42 -10.10 -8.42
N ASN A 948 -24.48 -9.57 -9.02
CA ASN A 948 -25.75 -10.30 -9.19
C ASN A 948 -25.56 -11.58 -10.01
N ARG A 949 -24.68 -11.55 -11.02
CA ARG A 949 -24.31 -12.71 -11.83
C ARG A 949 -23.31 -13.62 -11.12
N TYR A 950 -22.19 -13.08 -10.63
CA TYR A 950 -21.07 -13.91 -10.19
C TYR A 950 -21.18 -14.47 -8.77
N HIS A 951 -21.97 -13.82 -7.90
CA HIS A 951 -22.26 -14.40 -6.60
C HIS A 951 -23.40 -15.42 -6.65
N GLN A 952 -24.22 -15.42 -7.70
CA GLN A 952 -25.38 -16.32 -7.80
C GLN A 952 -24.97 -17.80 -7.67
N GLY A 953 -25.66 -18.52 -6.78
CA GLY A 953 -25.41 -19.95 -6.56
C GLY A 953 -24.09 -20.26 -5.83
N THR A 954 -23.40 -19.24 -5.32
CA THR A 954 -22.19 -19.41 -4.50
C THR A 954 -22.51 -19.15 -3.02
N PRO A 955 -21.67 -19.64 -2.08
CA PRO A 955 -21.77 -19.26 -0.66
C PRO A 955 -21.57 -17.76 -0.41
N LEU A 956 -21.12 -16.99 -1.41
CA LEU A 956 -20.91 -15.54 -1.35
C LEU A 956 -22.19 -14.74 -1.67
N ALA A 957 -23.26 -15.42 -2.10
CA ALA A 957 -24.56 -14.81 -2.38
C ALA A 957 -25.18 -14.24 -1.10
N ALA A 958 -25.03 -12.93 -0.89
CA ALA A 958 -25.91 -12.16 -0.02
C ALA A 958 -27.24 -11.84 -0.75
N ALA A 959 -28.10 -11.00 -0.15
CA ALA A 959 -29.17 -10.38 -0.91
C ALA A 959 -28.58 -9.65 -2.15
N PRO A 960 -29.14 -9.83 -3.37
CA PRO A 960 -28.59 -9.21 -4.56
C PRO A 960 -28.51 -7.69 -4.41
N PRO A 961 -27.37 -7.04 -4.72
CA PRO A 961 -27.28 -5.58 -4.67
C PRO A 961 -28.36 -4.91 -5.54
N PRO A 962 -29.01 -3.84 -5.04
CA PRO A 962 -29.99 -3.08 -5.79
C PRO A 962 -29.44 -2.61 -7.14
N SER A 963 -30.17 -2.81 -8.22
CA SER A 963 -29.72 -2.47 -9.58
C SER A 963 -30.77 -1.69 -10.37
N GLY A 964 -30.36 -0.74 -11.21
CA GLY A 964 -31.28 0.06 -12.03
C GLY A 964 -31.61 1.44 -11.44
N LEU A 965 -32.76 1.99 -11.81
CA LEU A 965 -33.31 3.21 -11.20
C LEU A 965 -33.97 2.86 -9.86
N LEU A 966 -33.53 3.51 -8.79
CA LEU A 966 -33.95 3.22 -7.41
C LEU A 966 -34.83 4.33 -6.81
N ALA A 967 -35.02 5.41 -7.56
CA ALA A 967 -35.97 6.49 -7.25
C ALA A 967 -36.49 7.10 -8.57
N PRO A 968 -37.74 7.61 -8.59
CA PRO A 968 -38.31 8.25 -9.77
C PRO A 968 -37.44 9.37 -10.34
N PRO A 969 -37.12 9.36 -11.66
CA PRO A 969 -36.49 10.48 -12.35
C PRO A 969 -37.32 11.76 -12.23
N ARG A 970 -36.65 12.92 -12.22
CA ARG A 970 -37.29 14.23 -12.11
C ARG A 970 -36.85 15.16 -13.22
N LEU A 971 -37.77 15.96 -13.75
CA LEU A 971 -37.46 17.06 -14.66
C LEU A 971 -37.58 18.39 -13.94
N LEU A 972 -36.50 19.16 -13.92
CA LEU A 972 -36.39 20.44 -13.25
C LEU A 972 -36.37 21.54 -14.31
N ALA A 973 -37.36 22.45 -14.30
CA ALA A 973 -37.38 23.63 -15.17
C ALA A 973 -36.76 24.83 -14.44
N ARG A 974 -35.86 25.55 -15.12
CA ARG A 974 -35.28 26.80 -14.63
C ARG A 974 -35.56 27.95 -15.61
N ARG A 975 -35.69 29.17 -15.07
CA ARG A 975 -35.75 30.39 -15.89
C ARG A 975 -34.39 30.60 -16.54
N SER A 976 -34.41 30.90 -17.83
CA SER A 976 -33.23 31.31 -18.61
C SER A 976 -32.66 32.64 -18.12
#